data_AF-A0A9X1QHC3-F1
#
_entry.id   AF-A0A9X1QHC3-F1
#
_cell.length_a   1.000
_cell.length_b   1.000
_cell.length_c   1.000
_cell.angle_alpha   90.00
_cell.angle_beta   90.00
_cell.angle_gamma   90.00
#
_symmetry.space_group_name_H-M   'P 1'
#
loop_
_entity.id
_entity.type
_entity.pdbx_description
1 polymer ?
#
loop_
_entity_poly.entity_id
_entity_poly.type
_entity_poly.pdbx_seq_one_letter_code
_entity_poly.pdbx_strand_id
1 'polypeptide(L)'
;MKTSALFFIQLLLPFLLVAQHHDHTAQPQTPGVEPQPLLAQAMRLQEALTFSGNALAAEDAKKLNALGNKPLTQETVAEIQKIFDPYCLNVVDINPEGRVKVLRGAAKATLIQCGWTSFLVKIRNDAGITAKLQAESPNAQKPYHSPSFEPKVKKEHELTPGQVANRFADIQMYTKPPLQENLTGLKLEYAIVQIYSKDAGQRDIEVAYNVGQGSQDLGFRNSTHILFNAKPAVKVKLNVKDVDGKPVMASFLITDGQAHASGKFSGIYPLPSRRVAAYDTYPDFFFQPQIYRADGEHVMLPAGKYQVSYTRGPEYIKQTKEIIVPENKDSITVSFELKRWIQMTKLGWHSADHHIHAAGCSHYDSPTEGVDPKDMWRQALGEDLNMAANLAWGPSWYHQKTFFTGKDHPLSDKKNIMRNDVEVSGFPSSHSGHIVLLRIKEDDYPGTTLIEQWPSWTAPVLSWAKSQGGVVGYAHSGWGLQPLEPTDKLPNYVVPKMDGIGANEYIVTVTNDLVDFFSAGDTPATWELNMYYHTLNCGFRPRLSGETDFPCITDARVGQARSYFKPVGPYNYDNYVAAIKSGRSYVSDGKSHIMDFSVNGKESGVGDSEVAIKTNETINITANVAAYLPEKQDAAGEAIAKTSIILMPYWDIERARIEKSRKVRVELVVNGEAVDTTEINADGAVNNVKFSYAPTKSGWAAVRVFPSSHSNPIFIKVNNKPVIEKKSAEWCLATLNQCWKMKEPNIRAEEKKAAEAAYEEARKKYQAIIAAP
;
A
#
# COMPACT_ATOMS: atom_id res chain seq x y z
N MET A 1 -36.43 47.21 -5.55
CA MET A 1 -35.57 47.29 -6.76
C MET A 1 -34.74 46.02 -6.81
N LYS A 2 -34.98 45.20 -7.84
CA LYS A 2 -34.29 43.94 -8.10
C LYS A 2 -33.02 44.25 -8.90
N THR A 3 -31.87 43.82 -8.42
CA THR A 3 -30.62 43.82 -9.20
C THR A 3 -30.15 42.39 -9.35
N SER A 4 -30.29 41.89 -10.58
CA SER A 4 -29.96 40.55 -11.02
C SER A 4 -28.44 40.34 -11.05
N ALA A 5 -27.97 39.29 -10.37
CA ALA A 5 -26.61 38.78 -10.54
C ALA A 5 -26.56 37.92 -11.82
N LEU A 6 -25.76 38.35 -12.80
CA LEU A 6 -25.42 37.55 -13.97
C LEU A 6 -24.51 36.39 -13.54
N PHE A 7 -25.04 35.17 -13.58
CA PHE A 7 -24.25 33.95 -13.62
C PHE A 7 -23.64 33.81 -15.02
N PHE A 8 -22.34 34.03 -15.16
CA PHE A 8 -21.59 33.59 -16.34
C PHE A 8 -21.30 32.09 -16.21
N ILE A 9 -22.17 31.26 -16.79
CA ILE A 9 -21.88 29.85 -17.06
C ILE A 9 -20.99 29.85 -18.31
N GLN A 10 -19.67 29.75 -18.12
CA GLN A 10 -18.79 29.31 -19.20
C GLN A 10 -18.91 27.79 -19.32
N LEU A 11 -19.67 27.34 -20.32
CA LEU A 11 -19.65 25.94 -20.78
C LEU A 11 -18.24 25.62 -21.29
N LEU A 12 -17.47 24.86 -20.51
CA LEU A 12 -16.34 24.09 -21.03
C LEU A 12 -16.89 22.83 -21.67
N LEU A 13 -16.64 22.67 -22.98
CA LEU A 13 -17.09 21.53 -23.76
C LEU A 13 -16.45 20.22 -23.25
N PRO A 14 -17.23 19.14 -23.07
CA PRO A 14 -16.67 17.79 -23.02
C PRO A 14 -16.09 17.42 -24.40
N PHE A 15 -15.17 16.45 -24.47
CA PHE A 15 -14.64 15.93 -25.74
C PHE A 15 -15.80 15.57 -26.68
N LEU A 16 -16.03 16.42 -27.70
CA LEU A 16 -16.87 16.08 -28.83
C LEU A 16 -16.09 15.06 -29.66
N LEU A 17 -16.66 13.89 -29.92
CA LEU A 17 -16.30 13.13 -31.10
C LEU A 17 -16.63 14.01 -32.32
N VAL A 18 -15.65 14.78 -32.79
CA VAL A 18 -15.77 15.50 -34.05
C VAL A 18 -15.59 14.47 -35.15
N ALA A 19 -16.69 14.11 -35.83
CA ALA A 19 -16.64 13.42 -37.11
C ALA A 19 -15.84 14.28 -38.11
N GLN A 20 -14.59 13.92 -38.37
CA GLN A 20 -13.77 14.54 -39.41
C GLN A 20 -13.84 13.63 -40.65
N HIS A 21 -14.79 13.93 -41.54
CA HIS A 21 -15.04 13.21 -42.78
C HIS A 21 -13.88 13.36 -43.78
N HIS A 22 -13.25 12.25 -44.18
CA HIS A 22 -12.77 11.97 -45.54
C HIS A 22 -12.67 10.46 -45.78
N ASP A 23 -12.73 10.08 -47.06
CA ASP A 23 -13.18 8.80 -47.62
C ASP A 23 -12.68 7.52 -46.93
N HIS A 24 -13.63 6.80 -46.33
CA HIS A 24 -13.51 5.38 -46.04
C HIS A 24 -14.68 4.63 -46.70
N THR A 25 -14.40 3.45 -47.25
CA THR A 25 -15.39 2.56 -47.87
C THR A 25 -16.59 2.39 -46.95
N ALA A 26 -17.78 2.74 -47.44
CA ALA A 26 -19.03 2.58 -46.71
C ALA A 26 -19.15 1.15 -46.20
N GLN A 27 -19.37 0.99 -44.89
CA GLN A 27 -19.54 -0.33 -44.31
C GLN A 27 -20.87 -0.91 -44.77
N PRO A 28 -20.93 -2.19 -45.17
CA PRO A 28 -22.19 -2.80 -45.53
C PRO A 28 -23.14 -2.80 -44.33
N GLN A 29 -24.36 -2.31 -44.54
CA GLN A 29 -25.39 -2.32 -43.52
C GLN A 29 -25.80 -3.75 -43.19
N THR A 30 -26.12 -4.02 -41.92
CA THR A 30 -26.69 -5.30 -41.49
C THR A 30 -28.21 -5.27 -41.66
N PRO A 31 -28.79 -6.05 -42.59
CA PRO A 31 -30.24 -6.07 -42.80
C PRO A 31 -30.95 -7.07 -41.87
N GLY A 32 -32.25 -6.87 -41.67
CA GLY A 32 -33.10 -7.80 -40.91
C GLY A 32 -32.83 -7.74 -39.41
N VAL A 33 -32.56 -6.54 -38.90
CA VAL A 33 -32.41 -6.27 -37.46
C VAL A 33 -33.71 -5.68 -36.94
N GLU A 34 -34.14 -6.07 -35.75
CA GLU A 34 -35.33 -5.50 -35.12
C GLU A 34 -35.09 -4.02 -34.73
N PRO A 35 -35.90 -3.07 -35.25
CA PRO A 35 -35.63 -1.63 -35.04
C PRO A 35 -35.72 -1.18 -33.58
N GLN A 36 -36.68 -1.71 -32.82
CA GLN A 36 -36.95 -1.25 -31.46
C GLN A 36 -35.81 -1.59 -30.48
N PRO A 37 -35.33 -2.86 -30.37
CA PRO A 37 -34.24 -3.19 -29.47
C PRO A 37 -32.93 -2.46 -29.81
N LEU A 38 -32.64 -2.29 -31.10
CA LEU A 38 -31.45 -1.57 -31.56
C LEU A 38 -31.50 -0.09 -31.16
N LEU A 39 -32.65 0.57 -31.34
CA LEU A 39 -32.80 1.97 -30.92
C LEU A 39 -32.65 2.13 -29.40
N ALA A 40 -33.25 1.24 -28.62
CA ALA A 40 -33.11 1.25 -27.17
C ALA A 40 -31.64 1.06 -26.73
N GLN A 41 -30.89 0.20 -27.43
CA GLN A 41 -29.45 0.04 -27.20
C GLN A 41 -28.67 1.31 -27.56
N ALA A 42 -28.99 1.92 -28.70
CA ALA A 42 -28.34 3.14 -29.16
C ALA A 42 -28.52 4.31 -28.17
N MET A 43 -29.70 4.45 -27.57
CA MET A 43 -29.95 5.46 -26.52
C MET A 43 -29.07 5.24 -25.28
N ARG A 44 -28.95 3.98 -24.81
CA ARG A 44 -28.08 3.65 -23.67
C ARG A 44 -26.60 3.90 -23.98
N LEU A 45 -26.17 3.64 -25.22
CA LEU A 45 -24.81 3.93 -25.67
C LEU A 45 -24.52 5.43 -25.70
N GLN A 46 -25.45 6.25 -26.21
CA GLN A 46 -25.32 7.70 -26.18
C GLN A 46 -25.18 8.23 -24.74
N GLU A 47 -25.97 7.71 -23.80
CA GLU A 47 -25.88 8.05 -22.39
C GLU A 47 -24.52 7.65 -21.79
N ALA A 48 -24.07 6.41 -22.02
CA ALA A 48 -22.79 5.91 -21.54
C ALA A 48 -21.58 6.69 -22.10
N LEU A 49 -21.61 7.02 -23.41
CA LEU A 49 -20.60 7.86 -24.06
C LEU A 49 -20.55 9.27 -23.44
N THR A 50 -21.71 9.86 -23.16
CA THR A 50 -21.79 11.18 -22.52
C THR A 50 -21.23 11.14 -21.10
N PHE A 51 -21.59 10.13 -20.32
CA PHE A 51 -21.13 9.98 -18.93
C PHE A 51 -19.62 9.72 -18.82
N SER A 52 -19.04 8.98 -19.77
CA SER A 52 -17.60 8.71 -19.85
C SER A 52 -16.81 9.83 -20.55
N GLY A 53 -17.41 11.01 -20.75
CA GLY A 53 -16.74 12.18 -21.31
C GLY A 53 -16.44 12.11 -22.82
N ASN A 54 -17.01 11.16 -23.55
CA ASN A 54 -16.77 10.91 -24.98
C ASN A 54 -18.08 11.00 -25.79
N ALA A 55 -18.84 12.09 -25.65
CA ALA A 55 -20.16 12.23 -26.26
C ALA A 55 -20.13 12.22 -27.79
N LEU A 56 -21.21 11.73 -28.41
CA LEU A 56 -21.45 11.88 -29.84
C LEU A 56 -21.45 13.37 -30.23
N ALA A 57 -21.16 13.67 -31.51
CA ALA A 57 -21.34 15.02 -32.02
C ALA A 57 -22.77 15.51 -31.74
N ALA A 58 -22.93 16.78 -31.38
CA ALA A 58 -24.23 17.32 -30.96
C ALA A 58 -25.33 17.11 -32.03
N GLU A 59 -24.97 17.21 -33.31
CA GLU A 59 -25.89 16.95 -34.42
C GLU A 59 -26.29 15.48 -34.53
N ASP A 60 -25.37 14.55 -34.28
CA ASP A 60 -25.66 13.12 -34.34
C ASP A 60 -26.47 12.65 -33.14
N ALA A 61 -26.21 13.19 -31.95
CA ALA A 61 -27.05 12.99 -30.77
C ALA A 61 -28.49 13.51 -31.02
N LYS A 62 -28.64 14.69 -31.63
CA LYS A 62 -29.97 15.21 -32.02
C LYS A 62 -30.67 14.29 -33.02
N LYS A 63 -29.96 13.84 -34.07
CA LYS A 63 -30.52 12.91 -35.07
C LYS A 63 -30.97 11.61 -34.42
N LEU A 64 -30.15 11.03 -33.55
CA LEU A 64 -30.46 9.80 -32.84
C LEU A 64 -31.71 9.98 -31.96
N ASN A 65 -31.75 11.02 -31.13
CA ASN A 65 -32.92 11.36 -30.30
C ASN A 65 -34.21 11.52 -31.13
N ALA A 66 -34.12 12.11 -32.33
CA ALA A 66 -35.27 12.29 -33.21
C ALA A 66 -35.85 10.98 -33.75
N LEU A 67 -35.05 9.90 -33.85
CA LEU A 67 -35.53 8.58 -34.29
C LEU A 67 -36.54 7.97 -33.31
N GLY A 68 -36.44 8.30 -32.01
CA GLY A 68 -37.40 7.85 -30.99
C GLY A 68 -38.83 8.36 -31.18
N ASN A 69 -39.01 9.40 -31.99
CA ASN A 69 -40.31 10.00 -32.27
C ASN A 69 -40.88 9.62 -33.65
N LYS A 70 -40.23 8.70 -34.37
CA LYS A 70 -40.63 8.24 -35.70
C LYS A 70 -41.16 6.80 -35.66
N PRO A 71 -41.97 6.37 -36.65
CA PRO A 71 -42.29 4.96 -36.82
C PRO A 71 -41.01 4.11 -36.91
N LEU A 72 -40.98 3.02 -36.14
CA LEU A 72 -39.81 2.13 -36.06
C LEU A 72 -39.81 1.17 -37.25
N THR A 73 -38.94 1.42 -38.22
CA THR A 73 -38.83 0.65 -39.47
C THR A 73 -37.38 0.24 -39.74
N GLN A 74 -37.14 -0.50 -40.82
CA GLN A 74 -35.77 -0.76 -41.27
C GLN A 74 -34.99 0.52 -41.64
N GLU A 75 -35.69 1.63 -41.93
CA GLU A 75 -35.05 2.94 -42.10
C GLU A 75 -34.44 3.43 -40.78
N THR A 76 -35.08 3.16 -39.64
CA THR A 76 -34.52 3.45 -38.31
C THR A 76 -33.19 2.72 -38.10
N VAL A 77 -33.12 1.44 -38.49
CA VAL A 77 -31.90 0.62 -38.42
C VAL A 77 -30.80 1.18 -39.31
N ALA A 78 -31.14 1.59 -40.53
CA ALA A 78 -30.19 2.20 -41.48
C ALA A 78 -29.63 3.53 -40.95
N GLU A 79 -30.47 4.39 -40.37
CA GLU A 79 -30.05 5.68 -39.82
C GLU A 79 -29.21 5.52 -38.54
N ILE A 80 -29.51 4.56 -37.66
CA ILE A 80 -28.65 4.26 -36.50
C ILE A 80 -27.24 3.84 -36.97
N GLN A 81 -27.14 2.95 -37.96
CA GLN A 81 -25.84 2.54 -38.52
C GLN A 81 -25.09 3.71 -39.14
N LYS A 82 -25.78 4.57 -39.89
CA LYS A 82 -25.19 5.78 -40.47
C LYS A 82 -24.67 6.75 -39.41
N ILE A 83 -25.32 6.83 -38.25
CA ILE A 83 -24.89 7.65 -37.12
C ILE A 83 -23.68 7.02 -36.41
N PHE A 84 -23.67 5.71 -36.15
CA PHE A 84 -22.65 5.05 -35.33
C PHE A 84 -21.43 4.50 -36.09
N ASP A 85 -21.58 4.06 -37.34
CA ASP A 85 -20.48 3.48 -38.13
C ASP A 85 -19.24 4.41 -38.21
N PRO A 86 -19.38 5.75 -38.36
CA PRO A 86 -18.24 6.68 -38.34
C PRO A 86 -17.45 6.70 -37.01
N TYR A 87 -18.07 6.24 -35.92
CA TYR A 87 -17.50 6.18 -34.57
C TYR A 87 -16.92 4.80 -34.26
N CYS A 88 -17.09 3.83 -35.16
CA CYS A 88 -16.63 2.46 -34.94
C CYS A 88 -15.15 2.30 -35.25
N LEU A 89 -14.34 1.89 -34.27
CA LEU A 89 -12.93 1.52 -34.46
C LEU A 89 -12.81 0.18 -35.17
N ASN A 90 -13.70 -0.76 -34.84
CA ASN A 90 -13.71 -2.12 -35.36
C ASN A 90 -15.13 -2.57 -35.72
N VAL A 91 -15.22 -3.50 -36.67
CA VAL A 91 -16.41 -4.32 -36.91
C VAL A 91 -16.07 -5.75 -36.52
N VAL A 92 -16.89 -6.33 -35.65
CA VAL A 92 -16.76 -7.69 -35.14
C VAL A 92 -17.86 -8.52 -35.77
N ASP A 93 -17.47 -9.51 -36.56
CA ASP A 93 -18.38 -10.48 -37.16
C ASP A 93 -18.31 -11.77 -36.35
N ILE A 94 -19.46 -12.16 -35.80
CA ILE A 94 -19.64 -13.45 -35.14
C ILE A 94 -20.49 -14.30 -36.06
N ASN A 95 -19.85 -15.26 -36.72
CA ASN A 95 -20.52 -16.15 -37.66
C ASN A 95 -21.47 -17.13 -36.92
N PRO A 96 -22.32 -17.89 -37.63
CA PRO A 96 -23.24 -18.85 -37.01
C PRO A 96 -22.59 -19.92 -36.14
N GLU A 97 -21.31 -20.26 -36.37
CA GLU A 97 -20.52 -21.18 -35.53
C GLU A 97 -19.88 -20.50 -34.30
N GLY A 98 -20.16 -19.22 -34.06
CA GLY A 98 -19.62 -18.44 -32.93
C GLY A 98 -18.17 -17.99 -33.12
N ARG A 99 -17.64 -18.02 -34.35
CA ARG A 99 -16.28 -17.58 -34.69
C ARG A 99 -16.22 -16.09 -34.89
N VAL A 100 -15.24 -15.45 -34.26
CA VAL A 100 -15.03 -14.02 -34.26
C VAL A 100 -14.01 -13.61 -35.32
N LYS A 101 -14.44 -12.74 -36.23
CA LYS A 101 -13.60 -12.05 -37.20
C LYS A 101 -13.64 -10.54 -36.93
N VAL A 102 -12.49 -9.88 -37.05
CA VAL A 102 -12.34 -8.46 -36.76
C VAL A 102 -11.91 -7.72 -38.02
N LEU A 103 -12.62 -6.64 -38.33
CA LEU A 103 -12.34 -5.75 -39.45
C LEU A 103 -12.10 -4.32 -38.94
N ARG A 104 -11.37 -3.54 -39.74
CA ARG A 104 -11.15 -2.13 -39.46
C ARG A 104 -12.44 -1.33 -39.65
N GLY A 105 -12.78 -0.55 -38.63
CA GLY A 105 -13.88 0.41 -38.63
C GLY A 105 -13.54 1.74 -39.31
N ALA A 106 -14.53 2.63 -39.44
CA ALA A 106 -14.36 3.94 -40.08
C ALA A 106 -13.84 5.04 -39.15
N ALA A 107 -13.82 4.82 -37.83
CA ALA A 107 -13.37 5.82 -36.86
C ALA A 107 -11.90 6.17 -37.06
N LYS A 108 -11.56 7.45 -36.93
CA LYS A 108 -10.18 7.94 -37.00
C LYS A 108 -9.35 7.35 -35.86
N ALA A 109 -8.20 6.77 -36.17
CA ALA A 109 -7.27 6.20 -35.19
C ALA A 109 -6.43 7.31 -34.52
N THR A 110 -7.06 8.12 -33.65
CA THR A 110 -6.37 9.15 -32.86
C THR A 110 -6.50 8.83 -31.39
N LEU A 111 -5.40 8.87 -30.65
CA LEU A 111 -5.36 8.72 -29.19
C LEU A 111 -4.80 9.99 -28.56
N ILE A 112 -4.83 10.05 -27.24
CA ILE A 112 -4.13 11.06 -26.44
C ILE A 112 -3.16 10.35 -25.49
N GLN A 113 -1.92 10.82 -25.44
CA GLN A 113 -0.93 10.32 -24.50
C GLN A 113 -1.45 10.45 -23.07
N CYS A 114 -1.22 9.42 -22.26
CA CYS A 114 -1.64 9.32 -20.88
C CYS A 114 -3.14 9.52 -20.64
N GLY A 115 -4.01 9.33 -21.64
CA GLY A 115 -5.47 9.42 -21.48
C GLY A 115 -6.21 8.28 -22.18
N TRP A 116 -7.46 8.10 -21.76
CA TRP A 116 -8.38 7.14 -22.36
C TRP A 116 -9.14 7.78 -23.53
N THR A 117 -9.22 7.06 -24.65
CA THR A 117 -10.05 7.43 -25.80
C THR A 117 -11.09 6.34 -26.04
N SER A 118 -12.36 6.73 -26.13
CA SER A 118 -13.46 5.79 -26.38
C SER A 118 -13.81 5.71 -27.87
N PHE A 119 -14.08 4.50 -28.34
CA PHE A 119 -14.58 4.22 -29.68
C PHE A 119 -15.78 3.28 -29.61
N LEU A 120 -16.59 3.23 -30.67
CA LEU A 120 -17.58 2.19 -30.83
C LEU A 120 -16.99 0.93 -31.47
N VAL A 121 -17.64 -0.21 -31.21
CA VAL A 121 -17.41 -1.48 -31.88
C VAL A 121 -18.74 -1.93 -32.45
N LYS A 122 -18.82 -2.10 -33.77
CA LYS A 122 -20.00 -2.64 -34.44
C LYS A 122 -19.96 -4.16 -34.36
N ILE A 123 -20.99 -4.80 -33.82
CA ILE A 123 -21.02 -6.25 -33.62
C ILE A 123 -22.14 -6.84 -34.47
N ARG A 124 -21.77 -7.65 -35.46
CA ARG A 124 -22.69 -8.43 -36.30
C ARG A 124 -22.73 -9.85 -35.76
N ASN A 125 -23.82 -10.21 -35.11
CA ASN A 125 -23.94 -11.41 -34.29
C ASN A 125 -24.93 -12.41 -34.92
N ASP A 126 -24.50 -13.09 -35.98
CA ASP A 126 -25.36 -14.06 -36.68
C ASP A 126 -25.60 -15.34 -35.86
N ALA A 127 -24.75 -15.62 -34.87
CA ALA A 127 -24.93 -16.73 -33.93
C ALA A 127 -25.87 -16.43 -32.75
N GLY A 128 -26.27 -15.17 -32.53
CA GLY A 128 -27.08 -14.80 -31.36
C GLY A 128 -26.36 -15.02 -30.01
N ILE A 129 -25.02 -14.86 -29.99
CA ILE A 129 -24.20 -15.03 -28.78
C ILE A 129 -24.60 -14.00 -27.71
N THR A 130 -24.69 -14.47 -26.47
CA THR A 130 -24.94 -13.65 -25.27
C THR A 130 -23.77 -13.66 -24.28
N ALA A 131 -22.62 -14.20 -24.69
CA ALA A 131 -21.40 -14.14 -23.89
C ALA A 131 -20.81 -12.72 -23.89
N LYS A 132 -19.91 -12.45 -22.93
CA LYS A 132 -19.17 -11.20 -22.85
C LYS A 132 -18.21 -11.06 -24.04
N LEU A 133 -18.27 -9.93 -24.74
CA LEU A 133 -17.25 -9.54 -25.70
C LEU A 133 -16.03 -9.02 -24.94
N GLN A 134 -14.86 -9.56 -25.25
CA GLN A 134 -13.58 -9.16 -24.67
C GLN A 134 -12.70 -8.56 -25.75
N ALA A 135 -11.99 -7.49 -25.41
CA ALA A 135 -10.97 -6.88 -26.25
C ALA A 135 -9.59 -7.26 -25.70
N GLU A 136 -8.67 -7.62 -26.59
CA GLU A 136 -7.32 -8.04 -26.23
C GLU A 136 -6.30 -7.39 -27.17
N SER A 137 -5.09 -7.18 -26.68
CA SER A 137 -3.98 -6.69 -27.48
C SER A 137 -2.66 -7.16 -26.88
N PRO A 138 -1.69 -7.62 -27.68
CA PRO A 138 -0.33 -7.84 -27.19
C PRO A 138 0.29 -6.55 -26.63
N ASN A 139 -0.08 -5.38 -27.14
CA ASN A 139 0.36 -4.08 -26.66
C ASN A 139 -0.27 -3.66 -25.32
N ALA A 140 -1.35 -4.34 -24.91
CA ALA A 140 -2.04 -4.09 -23.64
C ALA A 140 -1.66 -5.08 -22.53
N GLN A 141 -0.82 -6.08 -22.83
CA GLN A 141 -0.30 -7.01 -21.81
C GLN A 141 0.39 -6.26 -20.67
N LYS A 142 0.43 -6.86 -19.48
CA LYS A 142 1.13 -6.26 -18.33
C LYS A 142 2.60 -6.01 -18.68
N PRO A 143 3.15 -4.81 -18.47
CA PRO A 143 4.53 -4.49 -18.81
C PRO A 143 5.53 -5.00 -17.75
N TYR A 144 5.07 -5.89 -16.87
CA TYR A 144 5.81 -6.50 -15.77
C TYR A 144 5.30 -7.93 -15.55
N HIS A 145 6.11 -8.74 -14.88
CA HIS A 145 5.69 -10.04 -14.36
C HIS A 145 5.48 -9.96 -12.86
N SER A 146 4.34 -10.47 -12.37
CA SER A 146 4.06 -10.54 -10.92
C SER A 146 5.11 -11.38 -10.19
N PRO A 147 5.33 -11.15 -8.88
CA PRO A 147 6.41 -11.81 -8.18
C PRO A 147 6.13 -13.29 -8.01
N SER A 148 7.14 -14.13 -8.21
CA SER A 148 7.06 -15.59 -8.02
C SER A 148 7.36 -16.02 -6.59
N PHE A 149 7.87 -15.11 -5.76
CA PHE A 149 8.39 -15.37 -4.40
C PHE A 149 9.61 -16.30 -4.36
N GLU A 150 10.25 -16.53 -5.50
CA GLU A 150 11.45 -17.34 -5.61
C GLU A 150 12.70 -16.49 -5.35
N PRO A 151 13.82 -17.10 -4.89
CA PRO A 151 15.09 -16.40 -4.71
C PRO A 151 15.69 -15.80 -5.99
N LYS A 152 15.27 -16.30 -7.15
CA LYS A 152 15.66 -15.82 -8.47
C LYS A 152 14.45 -15.81 -9.39
N VAL A 153 14.40 -14.84 -10.28
CA VAL A 153 13.39 -14.81 -11.32
C VAL A 153 13.57 -15.96 -12.30
N LYS A 154 12.44 -16.58 -12.68
CA LYS A 154 12.43 -17.65 -13.69
C LYS A 154 12.65 -17.06 -15.08
N LYS A 155 13.44 -17.73 -15.91
CA LYS A 155 13.81 -17.25 -17.25
C LYS A 155 12.58 -16.98 -18.13
N GLU A 156 11.52 -17.77 -17.98
CA GLU A 156 10.24 -17.60 -18.69
C GLU A 156 9.44 -16.36 -18.25
N HIS A 157 9.75 -15.79 -17.08
CA HIS A 157 9.13 -14.57 -16.56
C HIS A 157 9.89 -13.29 -16.99
N GLU A 158 11.10 -13.44 -17.52
CA GLU A 158 11.93 -12.31 -17.96
C GLU A 158 11.25 -11.54 -19.10
N LEU A 159 11.23 -10.22 -18.96
CA LEU A 159 10.71 -9.30 -19.96
C LEU A 159 11.86 -8.44 -20.44
N THR A 160 12.15 -8.53 -21.73
CA THR A 160 13.13 -7.66 -22.38
C THR A 160 12.66 -6.20 -22.37
N PRO A 161 13.59 -5.23 -22.41
CA PRO A 161 13.23 -3.82 -22.55
C PRO A 161 12.32 -3.55 -23.76
N GLY A 162 12.52 -4.26 -24.87
CA GLY A 162 11.68 -4.17 -26.06
C GLY A 162 10.25 -4.67 -25.85
N GLN A 163 10.06 -5.79 -25.12
CA GLN A 163 8.72 -6.26 -24.76
C GLN A 163 8.01 -5.28 -23.84
N VAL A 164 8.72 -4.72 -22.85
CA VAL A 164 8.14 -3.71 -21.94
C VAL A 164 7.74 -2.44 -22.70
N ALA A 165 8.61 -1.95 -23.58
CA ALA A 165 8.31 -0.80 -24.44
C ALA A 165 7.13 -1.07 -25.39
N ASN A 166 6.96 -2.29 -25.89
CA ASN A 166 5.85 -2.64 -26.77
C ASN A 166 4.49 -2.78 -26.03
N ARG A 167 4.50 -2.80 -24.69
CA ARG A 167 3.32 -2.92 -23.82
C ARG A 167 2.82 -1.57 -23.29
N PHE A 168 2.84 -0.56 -24.15
CA PHE A 168 2.53 0.84 -23.85
C PHE A 168 1.03 1.16 -23.77
N ALA A 169 0.15 0.27 -24.25
CA ALA A 169 -1.28 0.51 -24.35
C ALA A 169 -2.07 -0.16 -23.22
N ASP A 170 -3.34 0.19 -23.07
CA ASP A 170 -4.34 -0.58 -22.32
C ASP A 170 -5.64 -0.57 -23.15
N ILE A 171 -6.40 -1.67 -23.14
CA ILE A 171 -7.64 -1.79 -23.92
C ILE A 171 -8.71 -2.49 -23.09
N GLN A 172 -9.89 -1.88 -23.02
CA GLN A 172 -10.97 -2.37 -22.16
C GLN A 172 -12.33 -2.14 -22.80
N MET A 173 -13.25 -3.09 -22.63
CA MET A 173 -14.65 -2.91 -22.97
C MET A 173 -15.36 -2.16 -21.84
N TYR A 174 -16.08 -1.08 -22.16
CA TYR A 174 -16.87 -0.36 -21.17
C TYR A 174 -18.24 -1.05 -21.00
N THR A 175 -18.43 -1.66 -19.84
CA THR A 175 -19.61 -2.48 -19.51
C THR A 175 -20.36 -1.99 -18.26
N LYS A 176 -20.11 -0.75 -17.83
CA LYS A 176 -20.80 -0.16 -16.68
C LYS A 176 -22.21 0.28 -17.06
N PRO A 177 -23.16 0.33 -16.10
CA PRO A 177 -24.50 0.88 -16.34
C PRO A 177 -24.44 2.25 -17.05
N PRO A 178 -25.34 2.52 -18.03
CA PRO A 178 -26.54 1.76 -18.39
C PRO A 178 -26.31 0.57 -19.34
N LEU A 179 -25.06 0.25 -19.70
CA LEU A 179 -24.76 -0.90 -20.56
C LEU A 179 -24.77 -2.22 -19.78
N GLN A 180 -24.89 -3.33 -20.52
CA GLN A 180 -24.80 -4.68 -19.99
C GLN A 180 -23.41 -5.26 -20.25
N GLU A 181 -22.98 -6.18 -19.39
CA GLU A 181 -21.68 -6.85 -19.53
C GLU A 181 -21.65 -7.87 -20.69
N ASN A 182 -22.78 -8.52 -20.91
CA ASN A 182 -22.96 -9.55 -21.91
C ASN A 182 -23.57 -8.97 -23.19
N LEU A 183 -23.27 -9.60 -24.33
CA LEU A 183 -23.99 -9.33 -25.56
C LEU A 183 -25.46 -9.69 -25.39
N THR A 184 -26.32 -8.99 -26.13
CA THR A 184 -27.78 -9.15 -26.06
C THR A 184 -28.30 -10.32 -26.90
N GLY A 185 -27.48 -10.83 -27.82
CA GLY A 185 -27.90 -11.81 -28.83
C GLY A 185 -28.60 -11.15 -30.04
N LEU A 186 -28.69 -9.82 -30.09
CA LEU A 186 -29.22 -9.11 -31.24
C LEU A 186 -28.29 -9.29 -32.44
N LYS A 187 -28.89 -9.47 -33.62
CA LYS A 187 -28.15 -9.62 -34.90
C LYS A 187 -27.19 -8.45 -35.18
N LEU A 188 -27.54 -7.26 -34.73
CA LEU A 188 -26.65 -6.09 -34.72
C LEU A 188 -26.75 -5.41 -33.36
N GLU A 189 -25.60 -5.17 -32.76
CA GLU A 189 -25.48 -4.38 -31.54
C GLU A 189 -24.14 -3.64 -31.52
N TYR A 190 -24.04 -2.56 -30.74
CA TYR A 190 -22.81 -1.78 -30.60
C TYR A 190 -22.27 -1.84 -29.17
N ALA A 191 -20.95 -1.78 -29.01
CA ALA A 191 -20.30 -1.68 -27.71
C ALA A 191 -19.28 -0.54 -27.69
N ILE A 192 -18.84 -0.16 -26.49
CA ILE A 192 -17.78 0.85 -26.31
C ILE A 192 -16.48 0.13 -25.96
N VAL A 193 -15.42 0.43 -26.72
CA VAL A 193 -14.04 0.05 -26.40
C VAL A 193 -13.26 1.30 -26.02
N GLN A 194 -12.50 1.24 -24.94
CA GLN A 194 -11.61 2.32 -24.49
C GLN A 194 -10.16 1.89 -24.69
N ILE A 195 -9.35 2.77 -25.27
CA ILE A 195 -7.92 2.56 -25.49
C ILE A 195 -7.15 3.66 -24.78
N TYR A 196 -6.16 3.25 -23.99
CA TYR A 196 -5.16 4.12 -23.37
C TYR A 196 -3.84 3.99 -24.12
N SER A 197 -3.08 5.08 -24.23
CA SER A 197 -1.67 5.04 -24.64
C SER A 197 -0.80 5.75 -23.61
N LYS A 198 0.24 5.07 -23.11
CA LYS A 198 1.28 5.70 -22.27
C LYS A 198 2.08 6.73 -23.05
N ASP A 199 2.30 6.47 -24.33
CA ASP A 199 3.20 7.23 -25.18
C ASP A 199 2.47 8.09 -26.22
N ALA A 200 3.17 9.09 -26.75
CA ALA A 200 2.74 9.90 -27.88
C ALA A 200 3.38 9.43 -29.21
N GLY A 201 2.86 9.93 -30.33
CA GLY A 201 3.36 9.67 -31.67
C GLY A 201 2.59 8.57 -32.41
N GLN A 202 3.15 8.12 -33.54
CA GLN A 202 2.59 6.99 -34.29
C GLN A 202 2.78 5.69 -33.50
N ARG A 203 1.70 4.95 -33.27
CA ARG A 203 1.69 3.70 -32.49
C ARG A 203 0.81 2.67 -33.18
N ASP A 204 1.37 1.55 -33.57
CA ASP A 204 0.59 0.42 -34.06
C ASP A 204 0.08 -0.38 -32.87
N ILE A 205 -1.22 -0.65 -32.86
CA ILE A 205 -1.87 -1.49 -31.86
C ILE A 205 -2.63 -2.59 -32.60
N GLU A 206 -2.29 -3.84 -32.28
CA GLU A 206 -3.10 -4.98 -32.70
C GLU A 206 -4.32 -5.07 -31.77
N VAL A 207 -5.52 -4.97 -32.33
CA VAL A 207 -6.79 -5.06 -31.60
C VAL A 207 -7.48 -6.36 -31.97
N ALA A 208 -7.67 -7.23 -30.97
CA ALA A 208 -8.37 -8.50 -31.10
C ALA A 208 -9.66 -8.51 -30.27
N TYR A 209 -10.63 -9.32 -30.70
CA TYR A 209 -11.85 -9.58 -29.93
C TYR A 209 -12.13 -11.07 -29.80
N ASN A 210 -12.75 -11.47 -28.70
CA ASN A 210 -13.27 -12.82 -28.49
C ASN A 210 -14.54 -12.81 -27.63
N VAL A 211 -15.33 -13.89 -27.69
CA VAL A 211 -16.54 -14.10 -26.87
C VAL A 211 -16.40 -15.35 -25.99
N GLY A 212 -15.16 -15.70 -25.61
CA GLY A 212 -14.81 -16.91 -24.87
C GLY A 212 -13.70 -17.72 -25.53
N GLN A 213 -13.11 -18.66 -24.78
CA GLN A 213 -12.03 -19.52 -25.30
C GLN A 213 -12.50 -20.30 -26.54
N GLY A 214 -11.64 -20.35 -27.55
CA GLY A 214 -11.92 -21.10 -28.78
C GLY A 214 -12.93 -20.42 -29.70
N SER A 215 -13.34 -19.18 -29.44
CA SER A 215 -14.17 -18.38 -30.36
C SER A 215 -13.36 -17.68 -31.46
N GLN A 216 -12.03 -17.76 -31.43
CA GLN A 216 -11.19 -17.17 -32.47
C GLN A 216 -11.44 -17.85 -33.83
N ASP A 217 -11.60 -17.06 -34.89
CA ASP A 217 -11.60 -17.58 -36.26
C ASP A 217 -10.21 -18.14 -36.61
N LEU A 218 -10.18 -19.23 -37.39
CA LEU A 218 -8.95 -19.91 -37.78
C LEU A 218 -8.17 -19.03 -38.77
N GLY A 219 -6.84 -18.96 -38.59
CA GLY A 219 -5.94 -18.21 -39.48
C GLY A 219 -5.79 -16.71 -39.17
N PHE A 220 -5.77 -16.34 -37.87
CA PHE A 220 -5.43 -14.97 -37.39
C PHE A 220 -6.39 -13.86 -37.85
N ARG A 221 -7.68 -14.18 -38.05
CA ARG A 221 -8.68 -13.21 -38.53
C ARG A 221 -9.45 -12.51 -37.42
N ASN A 222 -9.18 -12.86 -36.18
CA ASN A 222 -9.82 -12.28 -34.99
C ASN A 222 -9.10 -11.02 -34.48
N SER A 223 -8.14 -10.48 -35.23
CA SER A 223 -7.41 -9.26 -34.90
C SER A 223 -7.18 -8.36 -36.11
N THR A 224 -6.88 -7.09 -35.87
CA THR A 224 -6.47 -6.14 -36.91
C THR A 224 -5.45 -5.15 -36.34
N HIS A 225 -4.44 -4.82 -37.14
CA HIS A 225 -3.45 -3.79 -36.83
C HIS A 225 -3.99 -2.41 -37.18
N ILE A 226 -3.87 -1.47 -36.25
CA ILE A 226 -4.31 -0.10 -36.43
C ILE A 226 -3.17 0.84 -36.06
N LEU A 227 -2.68 1.59 -37.03
CA LEU A 227 -1.74 2.67 -36.79
C LEU A 227 -2.48 3.89 -36.23
N PHE A 228 -2.31 4.14 -34.93
CA PHE A 228 -2.84 5.29 -34.22
C PHE A 228 -1.88 6.47 -34.24
N ASN A 229 -2.43 7.67 -34.32
CA ASN A 229 -1.73 8.91 -33.99
C ASN A 229 -2.06 9.32 -32.55
N ALA A 230 -1.18 9.02 -31.59
CA ALA A 230 -1.33 9.45 -30.21
C ALA A 230 -0.81 10.89 -30.04
N LYS A 231 -1.72 11.85 -29.83
CA LYS A 231 -1.34 13.25 -29.60
C LYS A 231 -0.59 13.39 -28.27
N PRO A 232 0.39 14.32 -28.17
CA PRO A 232 1.09 14.56 -26.92
C PRO A 232 0.14 15.13 -25.85
N ALA A 233 0.35 14.71 -24.60
CA ALA A 233 -0.28 15.30 -23.42
C ALA A 233 0.47 16.56 -22.99
N VAL A 234 -0.14 17.30 -22.06
CA VAL A 234 0.49 18.48 -21.45
C VAL A 234 1.42 18.04 -20.32
N LYS A 235 2.63 18.58 -20.32
CA LYS A 235 3.57 18.42 -19.21
C LYS A 235 3.17 19.32 -18.04
N VAL A 236 2.62 18.76 -16.98
CA VAL A 236 2.24 19.50 -15.77
C VAL A 236 3.37 19.43 -14.76
N LYS A 237 4.16 20.49 -14.69
CA LYS A 237 5.24 20.65 -13.71
C LYS A 237 4.65 20.98 -12.34
N LEU A 238 5.12 20.29 -11.31
CA LEU A 238 4.67 20.47 -9.94
C LEU A 238 5.73 21.29 -9.18
N ASN A 239 5.37 22.49 -8.76
CA ASN A 239 6.18 23.27 -7.82
C ASN A 239 5.72 22.90 -6.42
N VAL A 240 6.62 22.32 -5.61
CA VAL A 240 6.29 21.70 -4.33
C VAL A 240 7.13 22.33 -3.24
N LYS A 241 6.48 23.09 -2.35
CA LYS A 241 7.13 23.77 -1.23
C LYS A 241 6.65 23.22 0.10
N ASP A 242 7.60 23.00 1.00
CA ASP A 242 7.34 22.68 2.39
C ASP A 242 6.92 23.96 3.17
N VAL A 243 6.54 23.80 4.44
CA VAL A 243 6.12 24.89 5.34
C VAL A 243 7.17 26.00 5.54
N ASP A 244 8.44 25.71 5.27
CA ASP A 244 9.54 26.67 5.34
C ASP A 244 9.90 27.29 3.96
N GLY A 245 9.09 27.02 2.93
CA GLY A 245 9.27 27.50 1.57
C GLY A 245 10.36 26.75 0.78
N LYS A 246 11.01 25.73 1.35
CA LYS A 246 12.03 24.94 0.63
C LYS A 246 11.40 23.91 -0.31
N PRO A 247 12.09 23.58 -1.43
CA PRO A 247 11.68 22.48 -2.29
C PRO A 247 11.68 21.15 -1.54
N VAL A 248 10.68 20.31 -1.80
CA VAL A 248 10.55 19.01 -1.14
C VAL A 248 9.86 17.99 -2.04
N MET A 249 9.96 16.70 -1.69
CA MET A 249 9.15 15.64 -2.29
C MET A 249 7.81 15.51 -1.58
N ALA A 250 6.74 15.28 -2.34
CA ALA A 250 5.40 15.06 -1.81
C ALA A 250 4.69 13.89 -2.52
N SER A 251 3.68 13.36 -1.84
CA SER A 251 2.75 12.35 -2.34
C SER A 251 1.59 13.03 -3.07
N PHE A 252 1.24 12.53 -4.26
CA PHE A 252 0.14 13.04 -5.08
C PHE A 252 -0.79 11.92 -5.53
N LEU A 253 -2.09 12.14 -5.40
CA LEU A 253 -3.13 11.34 -6.05
C LEU A 253 -3.88 12.25 -7.01
N ILE A 254 -3.81 11.94 -8.31
CA ILE A 254 -4.42 12.73 -9.38
C ILE A 254 -5.53 11.91 -10.00
N THR A 255 -6.75 12.44 -9.99
CA THR A 255 -7.91 11.82 -10.64
C THR A 255 -8.62 12.81 -11.56
N ASP A 256 -9.30 12.31 -12.59
CA ASP A 256 -10.18 13.15 -13.43
C ASP A 256 -11.65 13.13 -12.95
N GLY A 257 -11.96 12.33 -11.92
CA GLY A 257 -13.31 12.17 -11.38
C GLY A 257 -14.29 11.48 -12.32
N GLN A 258 -13.81 10.91 -13.44
CA GLN A 258 -14.64 10.23 -14.43
C GLN A 258 -14.68 8.72 -14.15
N ALA A 259 -15.78 8.07 -14.52
CA ALA A 259 -15.86 6.62 -14.53
C ALA A 259 -15.15 6.08 -15.78
N HIS A 260 -14.11 5.29 -15.56
CA HIS A 260 -13.43 4.54 -16.61
C HIS A 260 -13.79 3.06 -16.52
N ALA A 261 -13.44 2.28 -17.54
CA ALA A 261 -13.60 0.84 -17.53
C ALA A 261 -12.97 0.16 -16.27
N SER A 262 -13.38 -1.08 -16.01
CA SER A 262 -13.19 -1.77 -14.74
C SER A 262 -11.71 -1.95 -14.35
N GLY A 263 -11.32 -1.40 -13.20
CA GLY A 263 -10.06 -1.67 -12.53
C GLY A 263 -10.02 -0.98 -11.17
N LYS A 264 -9.22 -1.49 -10.21
CA LYS A 264 -9.12 -0.95 -8.83
C LYS A 264 -8.77 0.56 -8.81
N PHE A 265 -7.99 1.01 -9.79
CA PHE A 265 -7.43 2.35 -9.86
C PHE A 265 -7.70 3.06 -11.20
N SER A 266 -8.86 2.82 -11.81
CA SER A 266 -9.22 3.52 -13.05
C SER A 266 -9.48 5.02 -12.78
N GLY A 267 -9.14 5.88 -13.75
CA GLY A 267 -9.21 7.35 -13.57
C GLY A 267 -8.11 7.96 -12.71
N ILE A 268 -7.03 7.21 -12.40
CA ILE A 268 -5.84 7.70 -11.69
C ILE A 268 -4.69 7.92 -12.68
N TYR A 269 -3.93 9.01 -12.46
CA TYR A 269 -2.86 9.46 -13.35
C TYR A 269 -1.50 9.57 -12.63
N PRO A 270 -0.39 9.12 -13.26
CA PRO A 270 -0.32 8.24 -14.43
C PRO A 270 -1.05 6.91 -14.20
N LEU A 271 -1.50 6.24 -15.27
CA LEU A 271 -2.29 5.01 -15.16
C LEU A 271 -1.47 3.89 -14.50
N PRO A 272 -1.91 3.33 -13.35
CA PRO A 272 -1.10 2.39 -12.60
C PRO A 272 -0.70 1.12 -13.38
N SER A 273 -1.58 0.56 -14.21
CA SER A 273 -1.29 -0.64 -15.03
C SER A 273 -0.13 -0.48 -16.02
N ARG A 274 0.30 0.77 -16.29
CA ARG A 274 1.36 1.12 -17.24
C ARG A 274 2.63 1.63 -16.57
N ARG A 275 2.68 1.69 -15.24
CA ARG A 275 3.86 2.13 -14.48
C ARG A 275 4.89 1.01 -14.41
N VAL A 276 6.14 1.33 -14.71
CA VAL A 276 7.28 0.42 -14.59
C VAL A 276 8.47 1.22 -14.08
N ALA A 277 8.74 1.13 -12.78
CA ALA A 277 9.76 1.92 -12.09
C ALA A 277 11.13 1.89 -12.80
N ALA A 278 11.54 0.72 -13.31
CA ALA A 278 12.80 0.56 -14.04
C ALA A 278 12.96 1.45 -15.30
N TYR A 279 11.87 1.83 -15.96
CA TYR A 279 11.91 2.55 -17.25
C TYR A 279 11.22 3.91 -17.23
N ASP A 280 10.44 4.21 -16.20
CA ASP A 280 9.77 5.50 -16.07
C ASP A 280 10.76 6.61 -15.69
N THR A 281 10.57 7.80 -16.28
CA THR A 281 11.39 8.98 -15.94
C THR A 281 11.35 9.29 -14.45
N TYR A 282 10.18 9.08 -13.85
CA TYR A 282 9.97 9.17 -12.41
C TYR A 282 9.38 7.83 -11.97
N PRO A 283 10.12 7.00 -11.22
CA PRO A 283 9.65 5.68 -10.84
C PRO A 283 8.41 5.80 -9.94
N ASP A 284 7.34 5.14 -10.37
CA ASP A 284 6.07 5.02 -9.66
C ASP A 284 5.69 3.54 -9.59
N PHE A 285 5.04 3.13 -8.49
CA PHE A 285 4.62 1.74 -8.33
C PHE A 285 3.22 1.51 -8.92
N PHE A 286 3.07 0.41 -9.66
CA PHE A 286 1.82 0.07 -10.36
C PHE A 286 0.67 -0.33 -9.42
N PHE A 287 1.00 -0.72 -8.19
CA PHE A 287 0.04 -1.14 -7.17
C PHE A 287 -0.42 0.00 -6.25
N GLN A 288 0.22 1.17 -6.31
CA GLN A 288 -0.15 2.33 -5.51
C GLN A 288 -1.07 3.29 -6.29
N PRO A 289 -2.09 3.88 -5.66
CA PRO A 289 -2.87 4.94 -6.29
C PRO A 289 -2.06 6.24 -6.40
N GLN A 290 -1.31 6.60 -5.36
CA GLN A 290 -0.47 7.79 -5.35
C GLN A 290 0.84 7.63 -6.14
N ILE A 291 1.46 8.76 -6.42
CA ILE A 291 2.82 8.91 -6.95
C ILE A 291 3.63 9.86 -6.06
N TYR A 292 4.95 9.87 -6.23
CA TYR A 292 5.84 10.79 -5.51
C TYR A 292 6.57 11.72 -6.47
N ARG A 293 6.53 13.02 -6.18
CA ARG A 293 7.19 14.03 -7.02
C ARG A 293 7.95 15.03 -6.18
N ALA A 294 9.18 15.32 -6.59
CA ALA A 294 9.99 16.42 -6.09
C ALA A 294 9.62 17.74 -6.76
N ASP A 295 10.01 18.85 -6.16
CA ASP A 295 9.89 20.19 -6.74
C ASP A 295 10.48 20.24 -8.17
N GLY A 296 9.67 20.68 -9.13
CA GLY A 296 10.05 20.81 -10.54
C GLY A 296 9.83 19.56 -11.40
N GLU A 297 9.57 18.39 -10.79
CA GLU A 297 9.17 17.19 -11.52
C GLU A 297 7.76 17.33 -12.09
N HIS A 298 7.34 16.39 -12.94
CA HIS A 298 6.09 16.53 -13.69
C HIS A 298 5.33 15.22 -13.86
N VAL A 299 4.08 15.38 -14.30
CA VAL A 299 3.24 14.33 -14.87
C VAL A 299 2.76 14.75 -16.25
N MET A 300 2.48 13.78 -17.11
CA MET A 300 1.84 14.03 -18.40
C MET A 300 0.32 13.84 -18.21
N LEU A 301 -0.45 14.89 -18.48
CA LEU A 301 -1.91 14.87 -18.37
C LEU A 301 -2.55 15.33 -19.69
N PRO A 302 -3.55 14.60 -20.21
CA PRO A 302 -4.47 15.14 -21.21
C PRO A 302 -5.06 16.48 -20.78
N ALA A 303 -5.46 17.30 -21.74
CA ALA A 303 -6.25 18.48 -21.44
C ALA A 303 -7.56 18.07 -20.74
N GLY A 304 -7.94 18.79 -19.69
CA GLY A 304 -9.08 18.41 -18.87
C GLY A 304 -9.01 18.94 -17.45
N LYS A 305 -10.01 18.57 -16.67
CA LYS A 305 -10.17 18.94 -15.27
C LYS A 305 -9.73 17.77 -14.38
N TYR A 306 -8.91 18.06 -13.38
CA TYR A 306 -8.40 17.04 -12.47
C TYR A 306 -8.53 17.48 -11.02
N GLN A 307 -8.73 16.50 -10.15
CA GLN A 307 -8.63 16.65 -8.73
C GLN A 307 -7.32 16.05 -8.23
N VAL A 308 -6.45 16.89 -7.66
CA VAL A 308 -5.18 16.52 -7.07
C VAL A 308 -5.27 16.52 -5.55
N SER A 309 -5.13 15.37 -4.90
CA SER A 309 -4.85 15.28 -3.46
C SER A 309 -3.35 15.22 -3.23
N TYR A 310 -2.83 15.95 -2.24
CA TYR A 310 -1.40 16.00 -1.95
C TYR A 310 -1.10 16.08 -0.44
N THR A 311 0.00 15.43 -0.02
CA THR A 311 0.49 15.37 1.37
C THR A 311 1.97 14.95 1.40
N ARG A 312 2.57 14.79 2.59
CA ARG A 312 3.93 14.27 2.79
C ARG A 312 4.05 13.43 4.06
N GLY A 313 3.37 12.29 4.12
CA GLY A 313 3.30 11.47 5.33
C GLY A 313 2.31 11.97 6.40
N PRO A 314 2.26 11.31 7.57
CA PRO A 314 1.22 11.49 8.57
C PRO A 314 1.36 12.77 9.41
N GLU A 315 2.54 13.39 9.45
CA GLU A 315 2.76 14.71 10.10
C GLU A 315 2.18 15.90 9.30
N TYR A 316 1.70 15.62 8.09
CA TYR A 316 1.16 16.61 7.16
C TYR A 316 -0.36 16.48 7.00
N ILE A 317 -1.01 17.62 6.80
CA ILE A 317 -2.45 17.68 6.54
C ILE A 317 -2.67 17.41 5.06
N LYS A 318 -3.42 16.35 4.75
CA LYS A 318 -3.84 16.06 3.37
C LYS A 318 -4.66 17.23 2.81
N GLN A 319 -4.25 17.72 1.65
CA GLN A 319 -4.90 18.81 0.94
C GLN A 319 -5.41 18.35 -0.42
N THR A 320 -6.36 19.10 -0.98
CA THR A 320 -7.07 18.82 -2.22
C THR A 320 -7.09 20.09 -3.04
N LYS A 321 -6.70 20.02 -4.32
CA LYS A 321 -6.69 21.14 -5.27
C LYS A 321 -7.21 20.70 -6.63
N GLU A 322 -8.17 21.45 -7.15
CA GLU A 322 -8.64 21.29 -8.53
C GLU A 322 -7.67 21.99 -9.49
N ILE A 323 -7.35 21.34 -10.60
CA ILE A 323 -6.52 21.91 -11.66
C ILE A 323 -7.22 21.77 -13.01
N ILE A 324 -6.97 22.74 -13.89
CA ILE A 324 -7.41 22.71 -15.29
C ILE A 324 -6.18 22.66 -16.16
N VAL A 325 -6.05 21.59 -16.94
CA VAL A 325 -4.99 21.40 -17.92
C VAL A 325 -5.52 21.90 -19.27
N PRO A 326 -4.94 22.98 -19.85
CA PRO A 326 -5.45 23.60 -21.07
C PRO A 326 -5.11 22.77 -22.31
N GLU A 327 -5.93 22.89 -23.35
CA GLU A 327 -5.61 22.36 -24.68
C GLU A 327 -4.45 23.13 -25.34
N ASN A 328 -3.78 22.49 -26.30
CA ASN A 328 -2.77 23.11 -27.18
C ASN A 328 -1.62 23.81 -26.43
N LYS A 329 -1.21 23.26 -25.28
CA LYS A 329 -0.03 23.68 -24.52
C LYS A 329 0.91 22.51 -24.33
N ASP A 330 2.21 22.75 -24.50
CA ASP A 330 3.21 21.70 -24.24
C ASP A 330 3.45 21.51 -22.75
N SER A 331 3.31 22.57 -21.94
CA SER A 331 3.49 22.49 -20.49
C SER A 331 2.74 23.59 -19.73
N ILE A 332 2.46 23.30 -18.46
CA ILE A 332 2.02 24.25 -17.44
C ILE A 332 2.76 23.98 -16.12
N THR A 333 2.72 24.93 -15.20
CA THR A 333 3.24 24.76 -13.83
C THR A 333 2.11 24.96 -12.83
N VAL A 334 2.02 24.08 -11.84
CA VAL A 334 1.06 24.18 -10.74
C VAL A 334 1.81 24.12 -9.42
N SER A 335 1.55 25.10 -8.54
CA SER A 335 2.16 25.17 -7.21
C SER A 335 1.32 24.46 -6.15
N PHE A 336 2.01 23.77 -5.24
CA PHE A 336 1.49 23.04 -4.10
C PHE A 336 2.31 23.41 -2.86
N GLU A 337 1.63 23.96 -1.86
CA GLU A 337 2.22 24.32 -0.57
C GLU A 337 1.69 23.36 0.49
N LEU A 338 2.61 22.63 1.10
CA LEU A 338 2.28 21.65 2.13
C LEU A 338 1.91 22.33 3.45
N LYS A 339 0.94 21.74 4.15
CA LYS A 339 0.59 22.10 5.53
C LYS A 339 0.97 20.99 6.47
N ARG A 340 1.59 21.37 7.59
CA ARG A 340 2.10 20.45 8.60
C ARG A 340 1.46 20.76 9.95
N TRP A 341 1.00 19.74 10.66
CA TRP A 341 0.39 19.93 11.98
C TRP A 341 1.40 19.77 13.12
N ILE A 342 2.47 18.98 12.90
CA ILE A 342 3.61 18.85 13.83
C ILE A 342 4.91 18.58 13.06
N GLN A 343 6.04 19.04 13.59
CA GLN A 343 7.35 18.69 13.04
C GLN A 343 8.21 18.07 14.15
N MET A 344 8.22 16.74 14.20
CA MET A 344 8.85 15.99 15.29
C MET A 344 10.36 16.26 15.40
N THR A 345 11.02 16.49 14.26
CA THR A 345 12.46 16.80 14.22
C THR A 345 12.83 18.09 14.95
N LYS A 346 11.92 19.08 15.05
CA LYS A 346 12.14 20.29 15.86
C LYS A 346 12.03 20.03 17.37
N LEU A 347 11.43 18.91 17.75
CA LEU A 347 11.32 18.42 19.13
C LEU A 347 12.42 17.37 19.44
N GLY A 348 13.33 17.13 18.51
CA GLY A 348 14.42 16.16 18.64
C GLY A 348 14.04 14.70 18.35
N TRP A 349 12.81 14.46 17.86
CA TRP A 349 12.30 13.13 17.53
C TRP A 349 12.34 12.91 16.02
N HIS A 350 12.80 11.73 15.59
CA HIS A 350 12.98 11.39 14.18
C HIS A 350 12.17 10.16 13.82
N SER A 351 11.46 10.19 12.69
CA SER A 351 10.66 9.08 12.18
C SER A 351 11.53 7.99 11.56
N ALA A 352 11.18 6.73 11.78
CA ALA A 352 11.91 5.59 11.26
C ALA A 352 10.98 4.43 10.91
N ASP A 353 11.26 3.76 9.80
CA ASP A 353 10.69 2.47 9.45
C ASP A 353 11.83 1.50 9.17
N HIS A 354 12.00 0.48 10.02
CA HIS A 354 13.10 -0.48 9.89
C HIS A 354 12.77 -1.69 9.01
N HIS A 355 11.55 -1.77 8.47
CA HIS A 355 11.13 -2.96 7.71
C HIS A 355 10.34 -2.54 6.46
N ILE A 356 11.06 -2.35 5.36
CA ILE A 356 10.48 -2.20 4.01
C ILE A 356 11.24 -3.08 3.02
N HIS A 357 10.62 -3.43 1.90
CA HIS A 357 11.20 -4.28 0.87
C HIS A 357 11.16 -3.62 -0.51
N ALA A 358 12.14 -3.99 -1.33
CA ALA A 358 12.25 -3.61 -2.73
C ALA A 358 11.88 -4.74 -3.71
N ALA A 359 11.59 -5.96 -3.22
CA ALA A 359 11.17 -7.09 -4.06
C ALA A 359 10.11 -7.95 -3.37
N GLY A 360 9.47 -8.84 -4.13
CA GLY A 360 8.39 -9.70 -3.66
C GLY A 360 7.07 -8.96 -3.39
N CYS A 361 6.06 -9.70 -2.94
CA CYS A 361 4.75 -9.17 -2.55
C CYS A 361 4.03 -8.40 -3.67
N SER A 362 4.05 -7.07 -3.62
CA SER A 362 3.42 -6.24 -4.66
C SER A 362 4.40 -5.78 -5.73
N HIS A 363 5.71 -5.87 -5.49
CA HIS A 363 6.72 -5.58 -6.51
C HIS A 363 6.70 -6.63 -7.62
N TYR A 364 7.29 -6.31 -8.77
CA TYR A 364 7.37 -7.26 -9.87
C TYR A 364 8.66 -8.10 -9.78
N ASP A 365 8.64 -9.32 -10.33
CA ASP A 365 9.85 -10.10 -10.60
C ASP A 365 10.61 -9.51 -11.78
N SER A 366 9.89 -9.09 -12.82
CA SER A 366 10.50 -8.66 -14.08
C SER A 366 9.87 -7.34 -14.48
N PRO A 367 10.67 -6.33 -14.87
CA PRO A 367 11.97 -6.46 -15.56
C PRO A 367 13.27 -6.46 -14.72
N THR A 368 13.24 -6.25 -13.39
CA THR A 368 14.48 -5.97 -12.60
C THR A 368 14.64 -6.74 -11.29
N GLU A 369 13.86 -7.79 -11.03
CA GLU A 369 13.88 -8.56 -9.76
C GLU A 369 13.55 -7.68 -8.53
N GLY A 370 12.41 -6.99 -8.59
CA GLY A 370 12.05 -5.91 -7.69
C GLY A 370 12.37 -4.53 -8.27
N VAL A 371 12.57 -3.55 -7.41
CA VAL A 371 12.89 -2.15 -7.74
C VAL A 371 14.26 -1.75 -7.19
N ASP A 372 14.83 -0.67 -7.71
CA ASP A 372 16.14 -0.18 -7.26
C ASP A 372 16.02 0.58 -5.93
N PRO A 373 17.10 0.70 -5.13
CA PRO A 373 17.09 1.51 -3.91
C PRO A 373 16.63 2.96 -4.12
N LYS A 374 16.92 3.56 -5.29
CA LYS A 374 16.47 4.92 -5.63
C LYS A 374 14.95 5.06 -5.69
N ASP A 375 14.24 3.97 -5.98
CA ASP A 375 12.78 3.96 -6.11
C ASP A 375 12.15 3.93 -4.72
N MET A 376 12.72 3.12 -3.81
CA MET A 376 12.36 3.10 -2.39
C MET A 376 12.71 4.41 -1.67
N TRP A 377 13.83 5.04 -2.03
CA TRP A 377 14.22 6.34 -1.49
C TRP A 377 13.16 7.42 -1.72
N ARG A 378 12.50 7.41 -2.89
CA ARG A 378 11.41 8.34 -3.18
C ARG A 378 10.20 8.12 -2.29
N GLN A 379 9.86 6.86 -2.00
CA GLN A 379 8.79 6.53 -1.06
C GLN A 379 9.12 7.11 0.34
N ALA A 380 10.34 6.88 0.84
CA ALA A 380 10.77 7.38 2.14
C ALA A 380 10.71 8.91 2.25
N LEU A 381 11.22 9.63 1.24
CA LEU A 381 11.18 11.10 1.21
C LEU A 381 9.76 11.66 1.11
N GLY A 382 8.91 10.98 0.33
CA GLY A 382 7.52 11.35 0.11
C GLY A 382 6.58 11.10 1.29
N GLU A 383 6.95 10.18 2.19
CA GLU A 383 6.24 9.88 3.45
C GLU A 383 6.91 10.48 4.69
N ASP A 384 7.87 11.39 4.48
CA ASP A 384 8.67 12.08 5.49
C ASP A 384 9.29 11.15 6.55
N LEU A 385 9.90 10.07 6.08
CA LEU A 385 10.72 9.20 6.92
C LEU A 385 12.13 9.79 7.06
N ASN A 386 12.58 10.01 8.29
CA ASN A 386 13.97 10.39 8.55
C ASN A 386 14.91 9.19 8.37
N MET A 387 14.46 7.99 8.71
CA MET A 387 15.22 6.74 8.58
C MET A 387 14.38 5.66 7.88
N ALA A 388 14.98 4.93 6.95
CA ALA A 388 14.37 3.77 6.32
C ALA A 388 15.39 2.62 6.19
N ALA A 389 15.05 1.42 6.65
CA ALA A 389 15.86 0.23 6.40
C ALA A 389 15.16 -0.67 5.37
N ASN A 390 15.74 -0.74 4.18
CA ASN A 390 15.26 -1.60 3.10
C ASN A 390 15.87 -2.99 3.27
N LEU A 391 15.05 -3.97 3.62
CA LEU A 391 15.48 -5.30 3.98
C LEU A 391 15.48 -6.21 2.75
N ALA A 392 16.64 -6.76 2.41
CA ALA A 392 16.71 -7.89 1.50
C ALA A 392 16.14 -9.13 2.19
N TRP A 393 15.40 -9.95 1.44
CA TRP A 393 14.69 -11.12 1.95
C TRP A 393 14.54 -12.17 0.83
N GLY A 394 13.87 -13.30 1.11
CA GLY A 394 13.83 -14.49 0.26
C GLY A 394 13.57 -14.22 -1.23
N PRO A 395 12.46 -13.56 -1.63
CA PRO A 395 12.17 -13.22 -3.02
C PRO A 395 13.23 -12.32 -3.66
N SER A 396 13.74 -12.72 -4.82
CA SER A 396 14.80 -12.00 -5.55
C SER A 396 16.07 -11.77 -4.71
N TRP A 397 16.32 -12.59 -3.67
CA TRP A 397 17.41 -12.45 -2.71
C TRP A 397 18.76 -12.15 -3.38
N TYR A 398 19.16 -12.95 -4.37
CA TYR A 398 20.49 -12.84 -4.97
C TYR A 398 20.68 -11.56 -5.79
N HIS A 399 19.61 -10.94 -6.27
CA HIS A 399 19.66 -9.63 -6.89
C HIS A 399 19.67 -8.53 -5.81
N GLN A 400 18.68 -8.53 -4.92
CA GLN A 400 18.49 -7.47 -3.93
C GLN A 400 19.64 -7.35 -2.92
N LYS A 401 20.24 -8.49 -2.53
CA LYS A 401 21.39 -8.48 -1.63
C LYS A 401 22.62 -7.78 -2.20
N THR A 402 22.71 -7.59 -3.52
CA THR A 402 23.82 -6.84 -4.14
C THR A 402 23.84 -5.36 -3.72
N PHE A 403 22.72 -4.84 -3.19
CA PHE A 403 22.63 -3.50 -2.62
C PHE A 403 23.06 -3.42 -1.15
N PHE A 404 23.30 -4.56 -0.49
CA PHE A 404 23.81 -4.61 0.88
C PHE A 404 25.30 -4.23 0.91
N THR A 405 25.67 -3.31 1.81
CA THR A 405 27.06 -2.84 1.96
C THR A 405 27.54 -2.73 3.40
N GLY A 406 26.67 -3.05 4.38
CA GLY A 406 26.92 -2.79 5.79
C GLY A 406 27.07 -1.30 6.16
N LYS A 407 26.68 -0.38 5.27
CA LYS A 407 26.79 1.09 5.42
C LYS A 407 25.53 1.80 4.93
N ASP A 408 25.37 3.05 5.34
CA ASP A 408 24.31 3.94 4.84
C ASP A 408 24.40 4.04 3.30
N HIS A 409 23.25 3.99 2.64
CA HIS A 409 23.17 4.05 1.18
C HIS A 409 23.65 5.43 0.69
N PRO A 410 24.37 5.54 -0.45
CA PRO A 410 24.89 6.82 -0.96
C PRO A 410 23.85 7.89 -1.28
N LEU A 411 22.57 7.53 -1.37
CA LEU A 411 21.46 8.50 -1.54
C LEU A 411 21.13 9.25 -0.24
N SER A 412 21.58 8.75 0.91
CA SER A 412 21.36 9.37 2.21
C SER A 412 21.96 10.78 2.26
N ASP A 413 21.31 11.66 3.03
CA ASP A 413 21.78 13.01 3.28
C ASP A 413 21.77 13.33 4.80
N LYS A 414 21.90 14.61 5.16
CA LYS A 414 21.94 15.04 6.57
C LYS A 414 20.60 14.93 7.30
N LYS A 415 19.49 14.77 6.58
CA LYS A 415 18.11 14.78 7.11
C LYS A 415 17.45 13.41 7.00
N ASN A 416 17.78 12.67 5.95
CA ASN A 416 17.16 11.40 5.60
C ASN A 416 18.27 10.36 5.40
N ILE A 417 18.11 9.19 5.99
CA ILE A 417 19.08 8.09 5.89
C ILE A 417 18.33 6.84 5.43
N MET A 418 18.90 6.16 4.45
CA MET A 418 18.43 4.84 4.03
C MET A 418 19.59 3.86 4.08
N ARG A 419 19.32 2.63 4.53
CA ARG A 419 20.31 1.56 4.56
C ARG A 419 19.65 0.27 4.07
N ASN A 420 20.43 -0.59 3.43
CA ASN A 420 20.00 -1.95 3.16
C ASN A 420 20.47 -2.87 4.29
N ASP A 421 19.54 -3.61 4.89
CA ASP A 421 19.77 -4.62 5.94
C ASP A 421 18.98 -5.90 5.55
N VAL A 422 18.69 -6.83 6.47
CA VAL A 422 18.10 -8.15 6.12
C VAL A 422 16.87 -8.48 6.95
N GLU A 423 15.86 -9.05 6.29
CA GLU A 423 14.80 -9.85 6.92
C GLU A 423 15.04 -11.32 6.56
N VAL A 424 15.03 -12.20 7.57
CA VAL A 424 15.14 -13.65 7.36
C VAL A 424 13.72 -14.21 7.24
N SER A 425 13.21 -14.15 6.01
CA SER A 425 11.88 -14.52 5.55
C SER A 425 11.95 -15.18 4.18
N GLY A 426 11.23 -16.29 3.98
CA GLY A 426 11.47 -17.19 2.84
C GLY A 426 12.72 -18.08 2.99
N PHE A 427 13.34 -18.07 4.17
CA PHE A 427 14.45 -18.94 4.57
C PHE A 427 13.92 -20.19 5.29
N PRO A 428 14.73 -21.24 5.48
CA PRO A 428 14.34 -22.44 6.22
C PRO A 428 13.77 -22.16 7.62
N SER A 429 14.23 -21.12 8.33
CA SER A 429 13.69 -20.72 9.64
C SER A 429 12.35 -19.95 9.59
N SER A 430 11.86 -19.56 8.40
CA SER A 430 10.66 -18.72 8.24
C SER A 430 9.42 -19.27 8.95
N HIS A 431 9.26 -20.61 9.00
CA HIS A 431 8.15 -21.23 9.72
C HIS A 431 8.14 -20.93 11.22
N SER A 432 9.31 -20.69 11.82
CA SER A 432 9.50 -20.47 13.26
C SER A 432 9.34 -19.00 13.68
N GLY A 433 9.47 -18.09 12.71
CA GLY A 433 9.27 -16.67 12.86
C GLY A 433 10.21 -15.88 11.96
N HIS A 434 9.72 -14.77 11.43
CA HIS A 434 10.53 -13.84 10.65
C HIS A 434 11.27 -12.90 11.58
N ILE A 435 12.53 -12.64 11.25
CA ILE A 435 13.43 -11.83 12.08
C ILE A 435 14.10 -10.75 11.25
N VAL A 436 14.25 -9.58 11.86
CA VAL A 436 14.92 -8.41 11.30
C VAL A 436 16.33 -8.32 11.86
N LEU A 437 17.31 -8.13 10.98
CA LEU A 437 18.73 -8.05 11.31
C LEU A 437 19.27 -6.67 10.94
N LEU A 438 19.28 -5.73 11.89
CA LEU A 438 19.79 -4.38 11.65
C LEU A 438 21.28 -4.27 11.96
N ARG A 439 21.98 -3.42 11.20
CA ARG A 439 23.38 -3.07 11.47
C ARG A 439 24.34 -4.27 11.46
N ILE A 440 24.00 -5.31 10.71
CA ILE A 440 24.94 -6.41 10.42
C ILE A 440 26.02 -5.92 9.44
N LYS A 441 27.13 -6.66 9.38
CA LYS A 441 28.28 -6.35 8.51
C LYS A 441 28.39 -7.30 7.32
N GLU A 442 27.89 -8.53 7.51
CA GLU A 442 27.84 -9.61 6.55
C GLU A 442 26.40 -10.15 6.53
N ASP A 443 25.86 -10.34 5.32
CA ASP A 443 24.49 -10.75 5.05
C ASP A 443 24.37 -12.24 4.65
N ASP A 444 25.48 -12.96 4.47
CA ASP A 444 25.50 -14.41 4.29
C ASP A 444 25.80 -15.18 5.58
N TYR A 445 24.91 -16.12 5.93
CA TYR A 445 25.14 -17.00 7.07
C TYR A 445 26.39 -17.87 6.84
N PRO A 446 27.28 -18.02 7.85
CA PRO A 446 28.57 -18.69 7.66
C PRO A 446 28.43 -20.11 7.13
N GLY A 447 29.25 -20.46 6.14
CA GLY A 447 29.29 -21.80 5.55
C GLY A 447 28.12 -22.11 4.61
N THR A 448 27.30 -21.12 4.26
CA THR A 448 26.21 -21.27 3.30
C THR A 448 26.57 -20.62 1.96
N THR A 449 25.97 -21.13 0.90
CA THR A 449 26.05 -20.61 -0.48
C THR A 449 24.66 -20.36 -1.06
N LEU A 450 23.64 -20.99 -0.48
CA LEU A 450 22.24 -20.89 -0.87
C LEU A 450 21.36 -20.66 0.37
N ILE A 451 20.22 -19.97 0.19
CA ILE A 451 19.23 -19.72 1.24
C ILE A 451 18.80 -21.02 1.93
N GLU A 452 18.62 -22.10 1.16
CA GLU A 452 18.15 -23.40 1.63
C GLU A 452 19.15 -24.10 2.59
N GLN A 453 20.35 -23.55 2.76
CA GLN A 453 21.38 -24.06 3.68
C GLN A 453 21.41 -23.30 5.01
N TRP A 454 20.70 -22.17 5.12
CA TRP A 454 20.60 -21.41 6.37
C TRP A 454 19.92 -22.24 7.48
N PRO A 455 20.11 -21.91 8.77
CA PRO A 455 19.45 -22.61 9.87
C PRO A 455 17.92 -22.67 9.70
N SER A 456 17.30 -23.75 10.17
CA SER A 456 15.86 -24.02 10.08
C SER A 456 15.05 -23.56 11.29
N TRP A 457 15.66 -22.76 12.18
CA TRP A 457 15.05 -22.14 13.36
C TRP A 457 15.79 -20.84 13.71
N THR A 458 15.19 -19.94 14.48
CA THR A 458 15.62 -18.53 14.57
C THR A 458 16.86 -18.30 15.43
N ALA A 459 17.05 -19.07 16.51
CA ALA A 459 18.06 -18.76 17.53
C ALA A 459 19.50 -18.71 17.00
N PRO A 460 19.97 -19.63 16.13
CA PRO A 460 21.31 -19.57 15.56
C PRO A 460 21.53 -18.33 14.69
N VAL A 461 20.48 -17.87 13.99
CA VAL A 461 20.55 -16.71 13.10
C VAL A 461 20.62 -15.42 13.89
N LEU A 462 19.77 -15.27 14.93
CA LEU A 462 19.82 -14.15 15.87
C LEU A 462 21.19 -14.07 16.56
N SER A 463 21.70 -15.20 17.05
CA SER A 463 23.02 -15.28 17.69
C SER A 463 24.14 -14.84 16.76
N TRP A 464 24.13 -15.31 15.50
CA TRP A 464 25.09 -14.90 14.49
C TRP A 464 25.04 -13.39 14.23
N ALA A 465 23.85 -12.82 14.00
CA ALA A 465 23.71 -11.39 13.75
C ALA A 465 24.17 -10.53 14.96
N LYS A 466 23.85 -10.95 16.19
CA LYS A 466 24.36 -10.28 17.41
C LYS A 466 25.88 -10.35 17.53
N SER A 467 26.51 -11.45 17.11
CA SER A 467 27.98 -11.59 17.13
C SER A 467 28.71 -10.55 16.27
N GLN A 468 28.01 -9.97 15.28
CA GLN A 468 28.53 -8.89 14.43
C GLN A 468 28.35 -7.49 15.04
N GLY A 469 27.63 -7.37 16.15
CA GLY A 469 27.15 -6.10 16.72
C GLY A 469 25.82 -5.61 16.14
N GLY A 470 25.07 -6.51 15.49
CA GLY A 470 23.72 -6.24 14.98
C GLY A 470 22.71 -6.07 16.12
N VAL A 471 21.59 -5.44 15.78
CA VAL A 471 20.42 -5.28 16.64
C VAL A 471 19.28 -6.02 15.99
N VAL A 472 18.69 -6.97 16.73
CA VAL A 472 17.83 -8.00 16.14
C VAL A 472 16.48 -8.09 16.83
N GLY A 473 15.45 -8.46 16.06
CA GLY A 473 14.09 -8.56 16.55
C GLY A 473 13.20 -9.42 15.65
N TYR A 474 11.96 -9.64 16.08
CA TYR A 474 10.94 -10.32 15.28
C TYR A 474 10.07 -9.32 14.54
N ALA A 475 9.70 -9.67 13.31
CA ALA A 475 8.83 -8.91 12.41
C ALA A 475 7.35 -9.29 12.55
N HIS A 476 6.45 -8.39 12.11
CA HIS A 476 4.99 -8.53 11.95
C HIS A 476 4.39 -9.44 13.01
N SER A 477 4.71 -9.09 14.25
CA SER A 477 4.82 -10.04 15.34
C SER A 477 3.53 -10.82 15.61
N GLY A 478 2.37 -10.23 15.34
CA GLY A 478 1.06 -10.82 15.57
C GLY A 478 0.74 -12.06 14.72
N TRP A 479 1.49 -12.34 13.64
CA TRP A 479 1.19 -13.49 12.78
C TRP A 479 1.43 -14.86 13.43
N GLY A 480 0.34 -15.62 13.57
CA GLY A 480 0.33 -16.88 14.32
C GLY A 480 0.00 -16.70 15.80
N LEU A 481 -0.10 -15.47 16.29
CA LEU A 481 -0.40 -15.17 17.70
C LEU A 481 -1.88 -14.97 18.00
N GLN A 482 -2.77 -15.27 17.05
CA GLN A 482 -4.20 -15.27 17.31
C GLN A 482 -4.51 -16.20 18.48
N PRO A 483 -5.31 -15.78 19.48
CA PRO A 483 -5.67 -16.64 20.60
C PRO A 483 -6.51 -17.83 20.13
N LEU A 484 -6.33 -19.01 20.75
CA LEU A 484 -7.11 -20.21 20.45
C LEU A 484 -8.61 -19.99 20.64
N GLU A 485 -8.97 -19.20 21.65
CA GLU A 485 -10.32 -18.69 21.88
C GLU A 485 -10.35 -17.19 21.53
N PRO A 486 -11.21 -16.73 20.60
CA PRO A 486 -11.24 -15.34 20.18
C PRO A 486 -11.42 -14.36 21.34
N THR A 487 -10.49 -13.41 21.48
CA THR A 487 -10.59 -12.30 22.44
C THR A 487 -9.79 -11.09 21.94
N ASP A 488 -10.26 -9.90 22.28
CA ASP A 488 -9.61 -8.61 22.07
C ASP A 488 -9.16 -7.96 23.38
N LYS A 489 -9.27 -8.68 24.50
CA LYS A 489 -8.78 -8.23 25.81
C LYS A 489 -7.27 -8.22 25.86
N LEU A 490 -6.71 -7.25 26.58
CA LEU A 490 -5.28 -7.09 26.77
C LEU A 490 -5.01 -6.66 28.23
N PRO A 491 -4.23 -7.42 29.01
CA PRO A 491 -3.73 -8.77 28.69
C PRO A 491 -4.85 -9.81 28.68
N ASN A 492 -4.64 -10.93 27.99
CA ASN A 492 -5.48 -12.11 28.06
C ASN A 492 -4.61 -13.37 28.23
N TYR A 493 -5.14 -14.37 28.92
CA TYR A 493 -4.41 -15.59 29.27
C TYR A 493 -4.79 -16.78 28.37
N VAL A 494 -5.28 -16.52 27.17
CA VAL A 494 -5.60 -17.55 26.18
C VAL A 494 -4.32 -17.88 25.42
N VAL A 495 -3.95 -19.16 25.36
CA VAL A 495 -2.76 -19.60 24.62
C VAL A 495 -2.95 -19.27 23.13
N PRO A 496 -1.97 -18.65 22.45
CA PRO A 496 -2.04 -18.35 21.03
C PRO A 496 -1.84 -19.61 20.20
N LYS A 497 -2.28 -19.58 18.94
CA LYS A 497 -2.18 -20.73 18.04
C LYS A 497 -0.75 -21.14 17.73
N MET A 498 0.18 -20.18 17.63
CA MET A 498 1.58 -20.35 17.22
C MET A 498 1.72 -20.98 15.82
N ASP A 499 0.78 -20.72 14.93
CA ASP A 499 0.60 -21.40 13.63
C ASP A 499 0.99 -20.53 12.41
N GLY A 500 1.66 -19.40 12.64
CA GLY A 500 2.02 -18.43 11.59
C GLY A 500 3.53 -18.19 11.44
N ILE A 501 3.89 -16.99 10.98
CA ILE A 501 5.26 -16.59 10.63
C ILE A 501 5.78 -15.38 11.42
N GLY A 502 4.98 -14.81 12.31
CA GLY A 502 5.38 -13.66 13.15
C GLY A 502 6.28 -14.11 14.31
N ALA A 503 6.10 -13.51 15.49
CA ALA A 503 7.00 -13.70 16.62
C ALA A 503 6.85 -15.05 17.37
N ASN A 504 6.70 -16.20 16.69
CA ASN A 504 6.40 -17.46 17.38
C ASN A 504 7.56 -17.99 18.24
N GLU A 505 8.79 -18.10 17.70
CA GLU A 505 9.96 -18.53 18.49
C GLU A 505 10.48 -17.46 19.47
N TYR A 506 9.92 -16.24 19.45
CA TYR A 506 10.27 -15.18 20.40
C TYR A 506 10.18 -15.65 21.86
N ILE A 507 9.15 -16.44 22.19
CA ILE A 507 8.93 -16.99 23.53
C ILE A 507 10.10 -17.87 24.02
N VAL A 508 10.94 -18.36 23.11
CA VAL A 508 12.16 -19.10 23.43
C VAL A 508 13.34 -18.15 23.48
N THR A 509 13.56 -17.42 22.37
CA THR A 509 14.77 -16.62 22.16
C THR A 509 14.89 -15.41 23.09
N VAL A 510 13.76 -14.88 23.58
CA VAL A 510 13.76 -13.82 24.60
C VAL A 510 14.40 -14.31 25.90
N THR A 511 14.25 -15.60 26.22
CA THR A 511 14.83 -16.18 27.42
C THR A 511 16.34 -16.34 27.30
N ASN A 512 16.88 -16.44 26.09
CA ASN A 512 18.31 -16.58 25.81
C ASN A 512 19.02 -15.22 25.59
N ASP A 513 18.37 -14.10 25.86
CA ASP A 513 18.89 -12.74 25.63
C ASP A 513 19.26 -12.46 24.16
N LEU A 514 18.56 -13.13 23.23
CA LEU A 514 18.81 -13.03 21.79
C LEU A 514 17.96 -11.97 21.08
N VAL A 515 17.06 -11.28 21.79
CA VAL A 515 16.09 -10.34 21.19
C VAL A 515 16.29 -8.93 21.76
N ASP A 516 16.66 -7.98 20.91
CA ASP A 516 16.82 -6.57 21.31
C ASP A 516 15.49 -5.80 21.16
N PHE A 517 14.70 -6.10 20.12
CA PHE A 517 13.38 -5.49 19.90
C PHE A 517 12.30 -6.46 19.42
N PHE A 518 11.05 -6.04 19.57
CA PHE A 518 9.82 -6.71 19.14
C PHE A 518 9.05 -5.72 18.27
N SER A 519 8.81 -6.08 17.00
CA SER A 519 8.11 -5.19 16.08
C SER A 519 6.61 -5.13 16.36
N ALA A 520 6.01 -3.97 16.11
CA ALA A 520 4.58 -3.73 16.23
C ALA A 520 4.11 -2.66 15.23
N GLY A 521 2.80 -2.57 15.05
CA GLY A 521 2.17 -1.48 14.26
C GLY A 521 1.56 -1.94 12.94
N ASP A 522 1.97 -3.10 12.44
CA ASP A 522 1.59 -3.63 11.13
C ASP A 522 0.69 -4.87 11.22
N THR A 523 0.52 -5.50 12.39
CA THR A 523 -0.43 -6.60 12.61
C THR A 523 -1.42 -6.28 13.75
N PRO A 524 -2.45 -7.11 14.03
CA PRO A 524 -3.43 -6.80 15.07
C PRO A 524 -2.80 -6.48 16.43
N ALA A 525 -3.05 -5.25 16.92
CA ALA A 525 -2.42 -4.72 18.13
C ALA A 525 -2.61 -5.62 19.38
N THR A 526 -3.76 -6.28 19.50
CA THR A 526 -4.04 -7.18 20.63
C THR A 526 -3.24 -8.49 20.56
N TRP A 527 -2.83 -8.93 19.37
CA TRP A 527 -2.01 -10.14 19.20
C TRP A 527 -0.53 -9.83 19.44
N GLU A 528 -0.05 -8.70 18.92
CA GLU A 528 1.32 -8.20 19.14
C GLU A 528 1.58 -7.93 20.63
N LEU A 529 0.74 -7.07 21.24
CA LEU A 529 1.01 -6.56 22.58
C LEU A 529 0.82 -7.61 23.67
N ASN A 530 0.00 -8.65 23.46
CA ASN A 530 -0.27 -9.62 24.52
C ASN A 530 0.98 -10.43 24.90
N MET A 531 1.67 -10.99 23.91
CA MET A 531 2.91 -11.73 24.16
C MET A 531 4.04 -10.81 24.64
N TYR A 532 4.13 -9.60 24.10
CA TYR A 532 5.06 -8.58 24.58
C TYR A 532 4.83 -8.28 26.08
N TYR A 533 3.59 -8.03 26.50
CA TYR A 533 3.26 -7.75 27.90
C TYR A 533 3.55 -8.93 28.83
N HIS A 534 3.19 -10.17 28.44
CA HIS A 534 3.47 -11.34 29.26
C HIS A 534 4.97 -11.59 29.46
N THR A 535 5.79 -11.35 28.44
CA THR A 535 7.24 -11.48 28.55
C THR A 535 7.87 -10.38 29.38
N LEU A 536 7.41 -9.12 29.28
CA LEU A 536 7.81 -8.05 30.20
C LEU A 536 7.43 -8.37 31.66
N ASN A 537 6.24 -8.95 31.87
CA ASN A 537 5.75 -9.40 33.17
C ASN A 537 6.56 -10.57 33.75
N CYS A 538 7.35 -11.26 32.93
CA CYS A 538 8.34 -12.26 33.35
C CYS A 538 9.74 -11.67 33.59
N GLY A 539 9.90 -10.34 33.47
CA GLY A 539 11.15 -9.63 33.70
C GLY A 539 12.09 -9.55 32.50
N PHE A 540 11.69 -10.09 31.34
CA PHE A 540 12.42 -9.88 30.08
C PHE A 540 12.28 -8.43 29.60
N ARG A 541 13.26 -7.94 28.83
CA ARG A 541 13.35 -6.51 28.47
C ARG A 541 13.59 -6.18 26.99
N PRO A 542 12.95 -6.85 26.02
CA PRO A 542 13.00 -6.38 24.64
C PRO A 542 12.29 -5.03 24.52
N ARG A 543 12.68 -4.25 23.51
CA ARG A 543 12.09 -2.94 23.22
C ARG A 543 11.04 -3.06 22.13
N LEU A 544 10.04 -2.19 22.14
CA LEU A 544 9.04 -2.11 21.08
C LEU A 544 9.56 -1.21 19.94
N SER A 545 9.43 -1.63 18.69
CA SER A 545 9.77 -0.82 17.50
C SER A 545 8.68 -0.90 16.44
N GLY A 546 8.41 0.21 15.76
CA GLY A 546 7.38 0.32 14.73
C GLY A 546 7.90 -0.04 13.34
N GLU A 547 7.12 -0.78 12.57
CA GLU A 547 7.48 -1.22 11.23
C GLU A 547 6.26 -1.29 10.30
N THR A 548 6.47 -1.35 8.99
CA THR A 548 5.36 -1.58 8.04
C THR A 548 5.36 -2.91 7.33
N ASP A 549 6.54 -3.51 7.14
CA ASP A 549 6.74 -4.60 6.19
C ASP A 549 6.10 -4.25 4.82
N PHE A 550 6.38 -3.04 4.33
CA PHE A 550 5.92 -2.58 3.03
C PHE A 550 6.68 -3.31 1.91
N PRO A 551 6.02 -3.84 0.85
CA PRO A 551 4.58 -3.80 0.58
C PRO A 551 3.86 -5.12 0.90
N CYS A 552 4.37 -5.95 1.80
CA CYS A 552 3.88 -7.30 2.09
C CYS A 552 2.65 -7.31 2.99
N ILE A 553 2.68 -6.55 4.08
CA ILE A 553 1.52 -6.40 4.96
C ILE A 553 0.56 -5.35 4.43
N THR A 554 1.12 -4.23 3.96
CA THR A 554 0.37 -3.13 3.36
C THR A 554 1.09 -2.62 2.12
N ASP A 555 0.41 -2.64 0.98
CA ASP A 555 0.91 -2.08 -0.28
C ASP A 555 0.67 -0.57 -0.39
N ALA A 556 0.10 0.04 0.65
CA ALA A 556 -0.38 1.40 0.60
C ALA A 556 0.78 2.41 0.67
N ARG A 557 1.59 2.43 1.74
CA ARG A 557 2.68 3.41 1.96
C ARG A 557 3.75 2.84 2.90
N VAL A 558 5.00 3.26 2.71
CA VAL A 558 6.06 3.09 3.72
C VAL A 558 5.78 3.94 4.96
N GLY A 559 6.21 3.48 6.13
CA GLY A 559 6.04 4.18 7.40
C GLY A 559 4.60 4.38 7.87
N GLN A 560 3.60 3.63 7.42
CA GLN A 560 2.23 3.74 7.99
C GLN A 560 2.24 3.49 9.50
N ALA A 561 2.91 2.43 9.93
CA ALA A 561 3.43 2.30 11.28
C ALA A 561 4.92 2.64 11.25
N ARG A 562 5.39 3.34 12.29
CA ARG A 562 6.76 3.85 12.37
C ARG A 562 7.21 4.00 13.81
N SER A 563 8.51 3.92 14.01
CA SER A 563 9.16 4.36 15.24
C SER A 563 9.43 5.86 15.20
N TYR A 564 9.32 6.51 16.34
CA TYR A 564 9.93 7.82 16.59
C TYR A 564 11.04 7.66 17.61
N PHE A 565 12.25 8.03 17.26
CA PHE A 565 13.41 7.88 18.13
C PHE A 565 14.07 9.23 18.43
N LYS A 566 14.71 9.31 19.61
CA LYS A 566 15.48 10.48 20.03
C LYS A 566 16.95 10.05 20.18
N PRO A 567 17.85 10.42 19.25
CA PRO A 567 19.24 9.96 19.30
C PRO A 567 20.00 10.55 20.49
N VAL A 568 20.96 9.79 21.03
CA VAL A 568 22.00 10.32 21.93
C VAL A 568 23.22 10.62 21.08
N GLY A 569 23.63 11.89 21.03
CA GLY A 569 24.71 12.34 20.15
C GLY A 569 24.23 12.65 18.73
N PRO A 570 25.10 12.52 17.71
CA PRO A 570 24.77 12.94 16.34
C PRO A 570 23.67 12.09 15.71
N TYR A 571 22.88 12.70 14.83
CA TYR A 571 21.89 12.01 14.01
C TYR A 571 22.60 11.15 12.94
N ASN A 572 22.56 9.83 13.09
CA ASN A 572 23.09 8.83 12.14
C ASN A 572 22.44 7.45 12.37
N TYR A 573 22.73 6.48 11.48
CA TYR A 573 22.16 5.13 11.56
C TYR A 573 22.54 4.38 12.85
N ASP A 574 23.79 4.49 13.30
CA ASP A 574 24.27 3.81 14.49
C ASP A 574 23.55 4.28 15.77
N ASN A 575 23.35 5.59 15.93
CA ASN A 575 22.64 6.15 17.08
C ASN A 575 21.12 5.94 16.99
N TYR A 576 20.58 5.75 15.78
CA TYR A 576 19.22 5.26 15.59
C TYR A 576 19.05 3.83 16.11
N VAL A 577 19.89 2.92 15.65
CA VAL A 577 19.85 1.51 16.08
C VAL A 577 20.12 1.38 17.58
N ALA A 578 21.02 2.20 18.13
CA ALA A 578 21.24 2.28 19.57
C ALA A 578 20.01 2.79 20.34
N ALA A 579 19.25 3.75 19.79
CA ALA A 579 18.02 4.26 20.40
C ALA A 579 16.91 3.20 20.39
N ILE A 580 16.78 2.41 19.32
CA ILE A 580 15.86 1.27 19.28
C ILE A 580 16.24 0.25 20.36
N LYS A 581 17.53 -0.13 20.43
CA LYS A 581 18.03 -1.09 21.42
C LYS A 581 17.84 -0.64 22.87
N SER A 582 18.03 0.66 23.15
CA SER A 582 17.83 1.20 24.51
C SER A 582 16.35 1.44 24.85
N GLY A 583 15.48 1.52 23.85
CA GLY A 583 14.07 1.89 24.02
C GLY A 583 13.87 3.40 24.12
N ARG A 584 14.80 4.21 23.62
CA ARG A 584 14.64 5.67 23.48
C ARG A 584 13.82 6.01 22.23
N SER A 585 12.70 5.32 22.10
CA SER A 585 11.76 5.37 20.98
C SER A 585 10.35 5.00 21.41
N TYR A 586 9.37 5.29 20.55
CA TYR A 586 7.99 4.79 20.68
C TYR A 586 7.44 4.43 19.30
N VAL A 587 6.43 3.54 19.27
CA VAL A 587 5.72 3.12 18.06
C VAL A 587 4.50 4.01 17.84
N SER A 588 4.22 4.34 16.59
CA SER A 588 3.09 5.20 16.21
C SER A 588 2.65 4.97 14.76
N ASP A 589 1.37 5.21 14.46
CA ASP A 589 0.82 5.39 13.11
C ASP A 589 1.20 6.76 12.48
N GLY A 590 2.01 7.55 13.19
CA GLY A 590 2.42 8.90 12.85
C GLY A 590 1.37 9.99 13.09
N LYS A 591 0.18 9.65 13.59
CA LYS A 591 -0.90 10.59 13.90
C LYS A 591 -1.05 10.86 15.40
N SER A 592 -0.41 10.05 16.26
CA SER A 592 -0.23 10.36 17.68
C SER A 592 1.22 10.17 18.14
N HIS A 593 1.68 11.01 19.07
CA HIS A 593 3.07 11.06 19.52
C HIS A 593 3.14 11.01 21.04
N ILE A 594 4.07 10.22 21.58
CA ILE A 594 4.31 10.08 23.02
C ILE A 594 5.77 10.44 23.30
N MET A 595 6.02 11.72 23.50
CA MET A 595 7.35 12.28 23.70
C MET A 595 7.71 12.35 25.18
N ASP A 596 9.01 12.21 25.47
CA ASP A 596 9.62 12.46 26.78
C ASP A 596 8.90 11.72 27.94
N PHE A 597 8.42 10.50 27.67
CA PHE A 597 7.80 9.65 28.68
C PHE A 597 8.80 9.38 29.82
N SER A 598 8.41 9.72 31.05
CA SER A 598 9.26 9.61 32.22
C SER A 598 8.52 9.12 33.46
N VAL A 599 9.26 8.45 34.35
CA VAL A 599 8.82 8.08 35.71
C VAL A 599 9.81 8.66 36.71
N ASN A 600 9.33 9.44 37.68
CA ASN A 600 10.17 10.18 38.64
C ASN A 600 11.31 10.98 37.95
N GLY A 601 11.03 11.55 36.77
CA GLY A 601 11.99 12.32 35.98
C GLY A 601 13.01 11.49 35.19
N LYS A 602 13.02 10.16 35.30
CA LYS A 602 13.83 9.30 34.41
C LYS A 602 13.07 9.02 33.12
N GLU A 603 13.60 9.49 32.00
CA GLU A 603 13.07 9.23 30.65
C GLU A 603 13.26 7.76 30.23
N SER A 604 12.33 7.27 29.39
CA SER A 604 12.47 5.97 28.73
C SER A 604 13.70 5.96 27.81
N GLY A 605 14.45 4.86 27.86
CA GLY A 605 15.71 4.67 27.15
C GLY A 605 16.95 5.23 27.86
N VAL A 606 16.80 5.79 29.08
CA VAL A 606 17.91 6.30 29.90
C VAL A 606 18.14 5.39 31.11
N GLY A 607 19.39 4.96 31.30
CA GLY A 607 19.79 4.13 32.46
C GLY A 607 18.93 2.88 32.61
N ASP A 608 18.91 2.05 31.56
CA ASP A 608 18.15 0.81 31.37
C ASP A 608 16.62 0.93 31.44
N SER A 609 16.10 2.16 31.40
CA SER A 609 14.69 2.47 31.63
C SER A 609 14.21 1.93 32.99
N GLU A 610 14.96 2.16 34.06
CA GLU A 610 14.65 1.57 35.38
C GLU A 610 14.62 2.60 36.52
N VAL A 611 13.57 2.55 37.34
CA VAL A 611 13.45 3.30 38.60
C VAL A 611 13.33 2.35 39.78
N ALA A 612 14.03 2.65 40.88
CA ALA A 612 13.91 1.91 42.13
C ALA A 612 13.12 2.73 43.15
N ILE A 613 12.16 2.10 43.82
CA ILE A 613 11.29 2.73 44.80
C ILE A 613 11.06 1.82 46.01
N LYS A 614 10.56 2.38 47.11
CA LYS A 614 10.04 1.60 48.23
C LYS A 614 8.59 1.19 48.00
N THR A 615 8.12 0.15 48.68
CA THR A 615 6.69 -0.24 48.62
C THR A 615 5.78 0.92 49.00
N ASN A 616 4.71 1.11 48.22
CA ASN A 616 3.71 2.18 48.38
C ASN A 616 4.25 3.61 48.21
N GLU A 617 5.46 3.77 47.70
CA GLU A 617 5.93 5.07 47.25
C GLU A 617 5.18 5.47 45.97
N THR A 618 4.51 6.61 45.99
CA THR A 618 3.84 7.15 44.81
C THR A 618 4.88 7.62 43.80
N ILE A 619 4.82 7.09 42.58
CA ILE A 619 5.60 7.55 41.45
C ILE A 619 4.82 8.59 40.64
N ASN A 620 5.54 9.57 40.12
CA ASN A 620 5.01 10.56 39.20
C ASN A 620 5.35 10.13 37.78
N ILE A 621 4.34 10.00 36.92
CA ILE A 621 4.50 9.65 35.52
C ILE A 621 4.11 10.85 34.65
N THR A 622 4.93 11.18 33.66
CA THR A 622 4.65 12.28 32.72
C THR A 622 4.98 11.88 31.29
N ALA A 623 4.27 12.49 30.33
CA ALA A 623 4.62 12.45 28.91
C ALA A 623 4.11 13.70 28.21
N ASN A 624 4.77 14.09 27.13
CA ASN A 624 4.28 15.10 26.19
C ASN A 624 3.54 14.37 25.06
N VAL A 625 2.22 14.51 24.98
CA VAL A 625 1.38 13.80 24.01
C VAL A 625 0.76 14.76 23.01
N ALA A 626 0.92 14.47 21.73
CA ALA A 626 0.26 15.18 20.64
C ALA A 626 -0.51 14.19 19.77
N ALA A 627 -1.63 14.61 19.20
CA ALA A 627 -2.46 13.76 18.36
C ALA A 627 -3.16 14.61 17.31
N TYR A 628 -3.48 14.02 16.16
CA TYR A 628 -4.24 14.67 15.10
C TYR A 628 -5.36 13.80 14.55
N LEU A 629 -6.57 14.31 14.68
CA LEU A 629 -7.77 13.83 14.00
C LEU A 629 -8.33 14.98 13.16
N PRO A 630 -9.01 14.73 12.02
CA PRO A 630 -9.84 15.75 11.40
C PRO A 630 -10.95 16.16 12.38
N GLU A 631 -11.30 17.45 12.38
CA GLU A 631 -12.31 18.03 13.28
C GLU A 631 -13.66 17.30 13.16
N LYS A 632 -14.08 17.05 11.92
CA LYS A 632 -15.23 16.20 11.61
C LYS A 632 -14.73 14.84 11.14
N GLN A 633 -15.23 13.78 11.75
CA GLN A 633 -14.98 12.42 11.28
C GLN A 633 -15.61 12.23 9.90
N ASP A 634 -14.80 11.82 8.92
CA ASP A 634 -15.28 11.49 7.59
C ASP A 634 -15.71 10.01 7.50
N ALA A 635 -16.22 9.60 6.33
CA ALA A 635 -16.69 8.24 6.13
C ALA A 635 -15.59 7.18 6.27
N ALA A 636 -14.33 7.52 5.92
CA ALA A 636 -13.20 6.61 6.06
C ALA A 636 -12.84 6.41 7.53
N GLY A 637 -12.74 7.50 8.30
CA GLY A 637 -12.49 7.44 9.74
C GLY A 637 -13.61 6.71 10.49
N GLU A 638 -14.87 6.94 10.12
CA GLU A 638 -15.99 6.20 10.69
C GLU A 638 -15.95 4.70 10.37
N ALA A 639 -15.58 4.32 9.14
CA ALA A 639 -15.43 2.92 8.78
C ALA A 639 -14.31 2.25 9.59
N ILE A 640 -13.15 2.92 9.74
CA ILE A 640 -12.03 2.43 10.55
C ILE A 640 -12.44 2.23 12.01
N ALA A 641 -13.09 3.24 12.61
CA ALA A 641 -13.50 3.20 14.02
C ALA A 641 -14.49 2.06 14.33
N LYS A 642 -15.36 1.67 13.37
CA LYS A 642 -16.34 0.59 13.53
C LYS A 642 -15.80 -0.79 13.19
N THR A 643 -14.75 -0.86 12.38
CA THR A 643 -14.16 -2.12 11.93
C THR A 643 -13.47 -2.80 13.12
N SER A 644 -13.50 -4.13 13.18
CA SER A 644 -12.81 -4.86 14.26
C SER A 644 -11.31 -4.54 14.29
N ILE A 645 -10.70 -4.52 15.48
CA ILE A 645 -9.25 -4.23 15.66
C ILE A 645 -8.35 -5.29 15.04
N ILE A 646 -8.88 -6.50 14.79
CA ILE A 646 -8.16 -7.59 14.11
C ILE A 646 -8.22 -7.50 12.58
N LEU A 647 -8.78 -6.41 12.03
CA LEU A 647 -8.83 -6.14 10.59
C LEU A 647 -8.11 -4.82 10.28
N MET A 648 -7.54 -4.72 9.07
CA MET A 648 -6.82 -3.52 8.65
C MET A 648 -7.74 -2.27 8.55
N PRO A 649 -7.21 -1.07 8.83
CA PRO A 649 -5.89 -0.82 9.41
C PRO A 649 -5.87 -1.24 10.90
N TYR A 650 -4.82 -1.97 11.31
CA TYR A 650 -4.74 -2.52 12.67
C TYR A 650 -4.48 -1.44 13.70
N TRP A 651 -3.46 -0.60 13.44
CA TRP A 651 -3.11 0.57 14.22
C TRP A 651 -3.58 1.83 13.49
N ASP A 652 -4.56 2.54 14.05
CA ASP A 652 -5.00 3.84 13.52
C ASP A 652 -5.70 4.66 14.61
N ILE A 653 -5.39 5.96 14.67
CA ILE A 653 -5.96 6.92 15.61
C ILE A 653 -7.47 7.07 15.55
N GLU A 654 -8.14 6.80 14.42
CA GLU A 654 -9.60 6.85 14.33
C GLU A 654 -10.26 5.80 15.25
N ARG A 655 -9.56 4.71 15.58
CA ARG A 655 -10.01 3.74 16.59
C ARG A 655 -9.92 4.27 18.02
N ALA A 656 -9.04 5.25 18.26
CA ALA A 656 -8.87 5.92 19.54
C ALA A 656 -9.80 7.13 19.73
N ARG A 657 -10.56 7.51 18.69
CA ARG A 657 -11.51 8.63 18.74
C ARG A 657 -12.61 8.35 19.76
N ILE A 658 -12.85 9.32 20.64
CA ILE A 658 -13.96 9.26 21.59
C ILE A 658 -15.23 9.73 20.89
N GLU A 659 -16.12 8.78 20.61
CA GLU A 659 -17.41 9.00 19.93
C GLU A 659 -17.22 9.75 18.59
N LYS A 660 -17.93 10.87 18.40
CA LYS A 660 -17.80 11.77 17.25
C LYS A 660 -16.95 13.01 17.55
N SER A 661 -16.34 13.08 18.74
CA SER A 661 -15.52 14.22 19.15
C SER A 661 -14.14 14.19 18.46
N ARG A 662 -13.34 15.26 18.63
CA ARG A 662 -11.93 15.31 18.24
C ARG A 662 -10.99 14.93 19.39
N LYS A 663 -11.46 14.18 20.38
CA LYS A 663 -10.66 13.75 21.52
C LYS A 663 -10.19 12.31 21.38
N VAL A 664 -9.04 12.02 21.97
CA VAL A 664 -8.49 10.66 22.10
C VAL A 664 -8.16 10.38 23.56
N ARG A 665 -8.19 9.09 23.92
CA ARG A 665 -7.81 8.62 25.26
C ARG A 665 -6.32 8.28 25.31
N VAL A 666 -5.65 8.83 26.32
CA VAL A 666 -4.28 8.49 26.70
C VAL A 666 -4.35 7.59 27.93
N GLU A 667 -3.71 6.44 27.89
CA GLU A 667 -3.76 5.43 28.95
C GLU A 667 -2.40 5.28 29.62
N LEU A 668 -2.40 5.27 30.96
CA LEU A 668 -1.29 4.73 31.74
C LEU A 668 -1.45 3.22 31.84
N VAL A 669 -0.48 2.49 31.31
CA VAL A 669 -0.42 1.03 31.37
C VAL A 669 0.57 0.62 32.44
N VAL A 670 0.17 -0.27 33.35
CA VAL A 670 1.06 -0.91 34.34
C VAL A 670 0.88 -2.41 34.26
N ASN A 671 1.97 -3.14 33.98
CA ASN A 671 1.98 -4.60 33.83
C ASN A 671 0.95 -5.14 32.81
N GLY A 672 0.65 -4.34 31.79
CA GLY A 672 -0.28 -4.66 30.70
C GLY A 672 -1.70 -4.13 30.88
N GLU A 673 -2.07 -3.72 32.10
CA GLU A 673 -3.41 -3.21 32.43
C GLU A 673 -3.46 -1.69 32.30
N ALA A 674 -4.53 -1.14 31.72
CA ALA A 674 -4.80 0.30 31.73
C ALA A 674 -5.32 0.71 33.11
N VAL A 675 -4.46 1.32 33.93
CA VAL A 675 -4.76 1.62 35.36
C VAL A 675 -5.25 3.05 35.59
N ASP A 676 -5.00 3.96 34.66
CA ASP A 676 -5.48 5.34 34.68
C ASP A 676 -5.57 5.89 33.26
N THR A 677 -6.41 6.91 33.04
CA THR A 677 -6.64 7.50 31.72
C THR A 677 -6.83 9.01 31.78
N THR A 678 -6.47 9.70 30.70
CA THR A 678 -6.80 11.11 30.50
C THR A 678 -7.20 11.36 29.05
N GLU A 679 -7.92 12.44 28.79
CA GLU A 679 -8.35 12.81 27.44
C GLU A 679 -7.59 14.03 26.96
N ILE A 680 -7.19 14.02 25.68
CA ILE A 680 -6.58 15.19 25.02
C ILE A 680 -7.33 15.52 23.74
N ASN A 681 -7.28 16.79 23.33
CA ASN A 681 -7.73 17.19 22.00
C ASN A 681 -6.69 16.75 20.96
N ALA A 682 -7.15 16.08 19.89
CA ALA A 682 -6.32 15.65 18.78
C ALA A 682 -6.29 16.74 17.68
N ASP A 683 -5.86 17.94 18.05
CA ASP A 683 -5.75 19.12 17.19
C ASP A 683 -4.33 19.47 16.77
N GLY A 684 -3.35 18.66 17.18
CA GLY A 684 -1.92 18.84 16.97
C GLY A 684 -1.20 19.55 18.11
N ALA A 685 -1.89 20.04 19.14
CA ALA A 685 -1.25 20.63 20.30
C ALA A 685 -0.50 19.58 21.14
N VAL A 686 0.63 19.98 21.72
CA VAL A 686 1.38 19.16 22.68
C VAL A 686 0.79 19.35 24.07
N ASN A 687 0.32 18.25 24.67
CA ASN A 687 -0.28 18.21 25.99
C ASN A 687 0.66 17.51 26.97
N ASN A 688 0.97 18.15 28.10
CA ASN A 688 1.73 17.51 29.16
C ASN A 688 0.78 16.69 30.05
N VAL A 689 0.73 15.37 29.82
CA VAL A 689 -0.09 14.46 30.62
C VAL A 689 0.66 14.04 31.87
N LYS A 690 -0.08 13.86 32.97
CA LYS A 690 0.48 13.50 34.28
C LYS A 690 -0.40 12.44 34.92
N PHE A 691 0.25 11.45 35.51
CA PHE A 691 -0.39 10.42 36.33
C PHE A 691 0.38 10.24 37.63
N SER A 692 -0.33 9.79 38.66
CA SER A 692 0.25 9.38 39.93
C SER A 692 -0.18 7.97 40.23
N TYR A 693 0.78 7.10 40.51
CA TYR A 693 0.50 5.68 40.77
C TYR A 693 1.35 5.18 41.93
N ALA A 694 0.82 4.28 42.75
CA ALA A 694 1.53 3.68 43.88
C ALA A 694 1.73 2.17 43.63
N PRO A 695 2.87 1.75 43.07
CA PRO A 695 3.15 0.35 42.77
C PRO A 695 3.23 -0.47 44.05
N THR A 696 2.45 -1.55 44.11
CA THR A 696 2.49 -2.51 45.23
C THR A 696 3.54 -3.59 45.04
N LYS A 697 4.00 -3.81 43.80
CA LYS A 697 5.04 -4.77 43.42
C LYS A 697 5.87 -4.25 42.23
N SER A 698 7.03 -4.87 42.02
CA SER A 698 7.86 -4.58 40.85
C SER A 698 7.10 -4.87 39.56
N GLY A 699 7.35 -4.06 38.55
CA GLY A 699 6.63 -4.12 37.28
C GLY A 699 7.25 -3.21 36.25
N TRP A 700 6.42 -2.77 35.31
CA TRP A 700 6.76 -1.76 34.33
C TRP A 700 5.56 -0.86 34.07
N ALA A 701 5.83 0.38 33.65
CA ALA A 701 4.84 1.35 33.23
C ALA A 701 5.11 1.81 31.80
N ALA A 702 4.05 2.10 31.06
CA ALA A 702 4.08 2.71 29.74
C ALA A 702 2.89 3.66 29.57
N VAL A 703 2.99 4.59 28.62
CA VAL A 703 1.87 5.39 28.12
C VAL A 703 1.52 4.94 26.70
N ARG A 704 0.23 4.92 26.37
CA ARG A 704 -0.27 4.63 25.00
C ARG A 704 -1.48 5.46 24.63
N VAL A 705 -1.70 5.65 23.32
CA VAL A 705 -2.99 6.03 22.73
C VAL A 705 -3.44 4.79 21.98
N PHE A 706 -4.35 4.00 22.52
CA PHE A 706 -4.63 2.66 21.99
C PHE A 706 -5.63 2.69 20.82
N PRO A 707 -5.36 2.02 19.67
CA PRO A 707 -4.13 1.35 19.23
C PRO A 707 -3.35 2.19 18.19
N SER A 708 -3.14 3.49 18.42
CA SER A 708 -2.39 4.39 17.52
C SER A 708 -0.92 4.53 17.88
N SER A 709 -0.56 4.56 19.16
CA SER A 709 0.85 4.66 19.60
C SER A 709 1.09 4.02 20.96
N HIS A 710 2.33 3.57 21.19
CA HIS A 710 2.77 2.93 22.43
C HIS A 710 4.24 3.27 22.74
N SER A 711 4.51 3.75 23.96
CA SER A 711 5.87 4.04 24.43
C SER A 711 6.66 2.78 24.82
N ASN A 712 7.99 2.84 24.78
CA ASN A 712 8.81 1.83 25.43
C ASN A 712 8.69 1.92 26.97
N PRO A 713 8.69 0.78 27.68
CA PRO A 713 8.39 0.74 29.11
C PRO A 713 9.54 1.29 29.97
N ILE A 714 9.17 1.86 31.12
CA ILE A 714 10.07 2.07 32.26
C ILE A 714 9.77 1.02 33.32
N PHE A 715 10.77 0.23 33.70
CA PHE A 715 10.72 -0.78 34.74
C PHE A 715 10.77 -0.12 36.12
N ILE A 716 9.92 -0.61 37.01
CA ILE A 716 9.80 -0.13 38.39
C ILE A 716 10.21 -1.28 39.31
N LYS A 717 11.31 -1.11 40.04
CA LYS A 717 11.77 -2.06 41.06
C LYS A 717 11.30 -1.61 42.44
N VAL A 718 10.34 -2.33 43.00
CA VAL A 718 9.85 -2.12 44.37
C VAL A 718 10.70 -2.93 45.34
N ASN A 719 11.36 -2.26 46.28
CA ASN A 719 12.30 -2.86 47.24
C ASN A 719 13.37 -3.75 46.59
N ASN A 720 13.85 -3.35 45.40
CA ASN A 720 14.83 -4.10 44.62
C ASN A 720 14.41 -5.55 44.25
N LYS A 721 13.11 -5.86 44.30
CA LYS A 721 12.58 -7.16 43.86
C LYS A 721 12.51 -7.25 42.34
N PRO A 722 12.70 -8.43 41.73
CA PRO A 722 12.52 -8.63 40.30
C PRO A 722 11.06 -8.45 39.86
N VAL A 723 10.85 -8.16 38.58
CA VAL A 723 9.52 -8.18 37.96
C VAL A 723 9.11 -9.63 37.75
N ILE A 724 8.09 -10.07 38.48
CA ILE A 724 7.58 -11.44 38.43
C ILE A 724 6.05 -11.39 38.49
N GLU A 725 5.41 -11.99 37.48
CA GLU A 725 3.97 -12.24 37.46
C GLU A 725 3.74 -13.72 37.14
N LYS A 726 3.34 -14.48 38.17
CA LYS A 726 3.15 -15.93 38.08
C LYS A 726 2.19 -16.31 36.96
N LYS A 727 1.05 -15.63 36.82
CA LYS A 727 0.07 -15.95 35.76
C LYS A 727 0.63 -15.74 34.36
N SER A 728 1.45 -14.71 34.18
CA SER A 728 2.13 -14.46 32.90
C SER A 728 3.18 -15.51 32.60
N ALA A 729 3.90 -15.99 33.62
CA ALA A 729 4.88 -17.07 33.46
C ALA A 729 4.22 -18.43 33.15
N GLU A 730 3.08 -18.74 33.78
CA GLU A 730 2.25 -19.91 33.46
C GLU A 730 1.75 -19.85 32.01
N TRP A 731 1.25 -18.67 31.56
CA TRP A 731 0.87 -18.45 30.18
C TRP A 731 2.07 -18.60 29.23
N CYS A 732 3.21 -17.98 29.53
CA CYS A 732 4.41 -18.09 28.69
C CYS A 732 4.88 -19.54 28.55
N LEU A 733 4.84 -20.32 29.62
CA LEU A 733 5.19 -21.74 29.61
C LEU A 733 4.23 -22.56 28.73
N ALA A 734 2.92 -22.29 28.83
CA ALA A 734 1.92 -22.93 27.98
C ALA A 734 2.11 -22.55 26.50
N THR A 735 2.34 -21.27 26.22
CA THR A 735 2.65 -20.73 24.90
C THR A 735 3.94 -21.32 24.32
N LEU A 736 4.98 -21.51 25.13
CA LEU A 736 6.23 -22.17 24.73
C LEU A 736 6.00 -23.63 24.34
N ASN A 737 5.18 -24.37 25.09
CA ASN A 737 4.85 -25.75 24.75
C ASN A 737 4.03 -25.84 23.45
N GLN A 738 3.09 -24.90 23.26
CA GLN A 738 2.35 -24.79 22.01
C GLN A 738 3.27 -24.43 20.83
N CYS A 739 4.23 -23.52 21.03
CA CYS A 739 5.24 -23.18 20.03
C CYS A 739 6.04 -24.42 19.60
N TRP A 740 6.58 -25.19 20.55
CA TRP A 740 7.31 -26.42 20.25
C TRP A 740 6.47 -27.38 19.40
N LYS A 741 5.23 -27.64 19.82
CA LYS A 741 4.29 -28.50 19.08
C LYS A 741 4.09 -28.06 17.64
N MET A 742 4.01 -26.75 17.39
CA MET A 742 3.73 -26.22 16.05
C MET A 742 4.97 -26.12 15.16
N LYS A 743 6.16 -25.92 15.73
CA LYS A 743 7.37 -25.59 14.97
C LYS A 743 8.34 -26.75 14.81
N GLU A 744 8.42 -27.64 15.80
CA GLU A 744 9.32 -28.80 15.79
C GLU A 744 9.28 -29.65 14.51
N PRO A 745 8.11 -29.90 13.87
CA PRO A 745 8.05 -30.76 12.69
C PRO A 745 8.82 -30.22 11.48
N ASN A 746 9.06 -28.91 11.44
CA ASN A 746 9.74 -28.24 10.33
C ASN A 746 11.22 -27.91 10.63
N ILE A 747 11.71 -28.23 11.83
CA ILE A 747 13.13 -28.10 12.17
C ILE A 747 13.89 -29.29 11.58
N ARG A 748 15.00 -29.04 10.90
CA ARG A 748 15.85 -30.07 10.30
C ARG A 748 16.33 -31.08 11.35
N ALA A 749 16.43 -32.34 10.93
CA ALA A 749 16.75 -33.45 11.81
C ALA A 749 18.08 -33.24 12.57
N GLU A 750 19.09 -32.72 11.89
CA GLU A 750 20.43 -32.44 12.44
C GLU A 750 20.46 -31.24 13.41
N GLU A 751 19.49 -30.32 13.32
CA GLU A 751 19.38 -29.13 14.18
C GLU A 751 18.46 -29.35 15.38
N LYS A 752 17.59 -30.36 15.31
CA LYS A 752 16.51 -30.63 16.26
C LYS A 752 16.97 -30.78 17.71
N LYS A 753 18.11 -31.44 17.94
CA LYS A 753 18.67 -31.61 19.30
C LYS A 753 19.10 -30.28 19.92
N ALA A 754 19.68 -29.38 19.11
CA ALA A 754 20.07 -28.06 19.57
C ALA A 754 18.84 -27.18 19.85
N ALA A 755 17.82 -27.27 18.99
CA ALA A 755 16.54 -26.61 19.20
C ALA A 755 15.85 -27.08 20.49
N GLU A 756 15.73 -28.40 20.70
CA GLU A 756 15.13 -28.98 21.90
C GLU A 756 15.84 -28.49 23.18
N ALA A 757 17.17 -28.42 23.17
CA ALA A 757 17.94 -27.92 24.30
C ALA A 757 17.62 -26.45 24.63
N ALA A 758 17.49 -25.59 23.61
CA ALA A 758 17.12 -24.19 23.80
C ALA A 758 15.68 -24.03 24.34
N TYR A 759 14.73 -24.80 23.80
CA TYR A 759 13.36 -24.84 24.30
C TYR A 759 13.30 -25.32 25.75
N GLU A 760 14.08 -26.34 26.13
CA GLU A 760 14.13 -26.85 27.50
C GLU A 760 14.78 -25.85 28.47
N GLU A 761 15.80 -25.11 28.04
CA GLU A 761 16.37 -24.02 28.83
C GLU A 761 15.33 -22.92 29.10
N ALA A 762 14.58 -22.52 28.07
CA ALA A 762 13.49 -21.57 28.20
C ALA A 762 12.38 -22.09 29.13
N ARG A 763 12.02 -23.38 29.02
CA ARG A 763 11.05 -24.08 29.88
C ARG A 763 11.46 -23.99 31.36
N LYS A 764 12.74 -24.23 31.68
CA LYS A 764 13.30 -24.09 33.04
C LYS A 764 13.24 -22.65 33.56
N LYS A 765 13.52 -21.66 32.71
CA LYS A 765 13.46 -20.24 33.09
C LYS A 765 12.04 -19.84 33.49
N TYR A 766 11.02 -20.20 32.71
CA TYR A 766 9.62 -19.94 33.08
C TYR A 766 9.20 -20.68 34.35
N GLN A 767 9.57 -21.96 34.50
CA GLN A 767 9.29 -22.73 35.72
C GLN A 767 9.92 -22.11 36.97
N ALA A 768 11.14 -21.58 36.86
CA ALA A 768 11.79 -20.88 37.96
C ALA A 768 11.03 -19.61 38.37
N ILE A 769 10.45 -18.86 37.41
CA ILE A 769 9.62 -17.68 37.69
C ILE A 769 8.30 -18.09 38.35
N ILE A 770 7.68 -19.20 37.92
CA ILE A 770 6.44 -19.73 38.52
C ILE A 770 6.66 -20.19 39.97
N ALA A 771 7.84 -20.77 40.25
CA ALA A 771 8.23 -21.24 41.56
C ALA A 771 8.75 -20.14 42.50
N ALA A 772 8.98 -18.93 41.98
CA ALA A 772 9.44 -17.80 42.78
C ALA A 772 8.35 -17.37 43.80
N PRO A 773 8.75 -17.03 45.04
CA PRO A 773 7.83 -16.73 46.14
C PRO A 773 7.14 -15.38 46.05
#